data_AF-A0AAW0L005-F1
#
_entry.id   AF-A0AAW0L005-F1
#
_cell.length_a   1.000
_cell.length_b   1.000
_cell.length_c   1.000
_cell.angle_alpha   90.00
_cell.angle_beta   90.00
_cell.angle_gamma   90.00
#
_symmetry.space_group_name_H-M   'P 1'
#
loop_
_entity.id
_entity.type
_entity.pdbx_description
1 polymer ?
#
loop_
_entity_poly.entity_id
_entity_poly.type
_entity_poly.pdbx_seq_one_letter_code
_entity_poly.pdbx_strand_id
1 'polypeptide(L)'
;MAGALVGGAFLSAFLQVLFDRIASSEVADFFRGRILSDGLLRKLKIALLSVNAVLEDAEEKQVTKSAVKEWLDELKDAVYDAEDILDEIASKALQRKLDAEFLTSGCKAQSFISASLNPFAKEIEPKIQEVLDRLEYLARQKDVIGLREVVGGKPSERLPTTSLVEESDICGRDDDKEAIVNLLLSDDTSGSEMCVIAMVGMGGIGKTTLAQLVYNDTRVKEHFNLEAWVCVSEEFDVFKVTKTILEAVTLSTSDIKDLNRLQVTLKEKLKGKKFLLVLDDVWNEDYVDWEVLRNSFKSGVQGSKVIVTTRNASVASVMRPIATHHLKQLPDEDCWSLFAKHAFDDSNSEAHLELEVIGRQIVKKCKGLPLAAKTIGALLRSKLDVDEWDKILKSELWDLSTDGGNILPALRLSYKYLPSPLKQCFAYCSIFPKDYIVRKDQLVLLWMAEGFLQQYKNKTMEEVGDEYFLNLVSRSLFQQSSSDKSHFIMHDLVNDLAKFVSGQFSFRLEGDYSHELVNKTRHLSYFKTRFDSSKKFEDLYKAKRLRTFLSLTLPRSSETFYLTKKLTHDLLPMLRCLRVLSLSHYSNMTDLPDSIGKIKHLRYLNLSFTAVKRLPDSICKLCNLQTLKLLGCRCLAVLPKDMWRLINLRHLDISETSLKEMPIQLGRLKCLHTLTTFIISKHSGSCIGELGKLSSLRGMLSILELQNVASPTDALNAGLKDKRYLEELVLEWSADT
;
A
#
# COMPACT_ATOMS: atom_id res chain seq x y z
N MET A 1 34.18 2.57 4.28
CA MET A 1 34.08 3.39 3.05
C MET A 1 32.73 4.08 3.08
N ALA A 2 32.71 5.41 3.05
CA ALA A 2 31.47 6.19 3.07
C ALA A 2 30.69 5.99 1.76
N GLY A 3 29.38 5.78 1.88
CA GLY A 3 28.46 5.65 0.74
C GLY A 3 27.57 6.89 0.66
N ALA A 4 27.87 7.74 -0.32
CA ALA A 4 27.24 9.06 -0.49
C ALA A 4 25.70 9.01 -0.59
N LEU A 5 25.06 10.08 -0.10
CA LEU A 5 23.62 10.34 -0.16
C LEU A 5 23.18 10.63 -1.61
N VAL A 6 23.05 9.54 -2.39
CA VAL A 6 22.54 9.52 -3.76
C VAL A 6 21.08 9.06 -3.75
N GLY A 7 20.18 10.04 -3.86
CA GLY A 7 18.77 9.80 -4.14
C GLY A 7 18.52 9.63 -5.64
N GLY A 8 18.78 8.45 -6.19
CA GLY A 8 18.58 8.18 -7.63
C GLY A 8 17.13 8.42 -8.08
N ALA A 9 16.92 8.82 -9.34
CA ALA A 9 15.62 9.32 -9.80
C ALA A 9 14.48 8.28 -9.75
N PHE A 10 13.22 8.71 -9.59
CA PHE A 10 12.03 7.83 -9.62
C PHE A 10 12.01 6.85 -10.81
N LEU A 11 12.30 7.35 -12.02
CA LEU A 11 12.27 6.56 -13.23
C LEU A 11 13.49 5.64 -13.38
N SER A 12 14.62 5.88 -12.69
CA SER A 12 15.86 5.10 -12.90
C SER A 12 15.71 3.63 -12.52
N ALA A 13 15.02 3.31 -11.42
CA ALA A 13 14.68 1.94 -11.08
C ALA A 13 13.71 1.29 -12.08
N PHE A 14 12.86 2.09 -12.73
CA PHE A 14 11.91 1.62 -13.74
C PHE A 14 12.67 1.24 -15.02
N LEU A 15 13.60 2.09 -15.43
CA LEU A 15 14.49 1.83 -16.56
C LEU A 15 15.41 0.63 -16.26
N GLN A 16 15.83 0.42 -15.01
CA GLN A 16 16.55 -0.79 -14.63
C GLN A 16 15.71 -2.05 -14.80
N VAL A 17 14.46 -2.06 -14.32
CA VAL A 17 13.52 -3.19 -14.55
C VAL A 17 13.31 -3.45 -16.04
N LEU A 18 13.21 -2.40 -16.87
CA LEU A 18 13.15 -2.52 -18.33
C LEU A 18 14.44 -3.12 -18.92
N PHE A 19 15.63 -2.69 -18.50
CA PHE A 19 16.89 -3.25 -18.97
C PHE A 19 17.05 -4.72 -18.60
N ASP A 20 16.64 -5.11 -17.38
CA ASP A 20 16.65 -6.50 -16.92
C ASP A 20 15.62 -7.34 -17.69
N ARG A 21 14.44 -6.78 -18.02
CA ARG A 21 13.43 -7.44 -18.88
C ARG A 21 13.94 -7.63 -20.31
N ILE A 22 14.59 -6.63 -20.89
CA ILE A 22 15.25 -6.69 -22.21
C ILE A 22 16.36 -7.76 -22.22
N ALA A 23 17.08 -7.92 -21.12
CA ALA A 23 18.16 -8.92 -20.97
C ALA A 23 17.66 -10.34 -20.62
N SER A 24 16.38 -10.51 -20.27
CA SER A 24 15.81 -11.81 -19.89
C SER A 24 15.86 -12.83 -21.04
N SER A 25 16.00 -14.12 -20.70
CA SER A 25 16.05 -15.19 -21.72
C SER A 25 14.77 -15.25 -22.57
N GLU A 26 13.63 -15.03 -21.91
CA GLU A 26 12.28 -15.01 -22.46
C GLU A 26 12.14 -14.01 -23.60
N VAL A 27 12.68 -12.80 -23.43
CA VAL A 27 12.67 -11.75 -24.44
C VAL A 27 13.78 -11.96 -25.45
N ALA A 28 15.02 -12.19 -25.00
CA ALA A 28 16.19 -12.33 -25.87
C ALA A 28 16.07 -13.51 -26.87
N ASP A 29 15.46 -14.63 -26.47
CA ASP A 29 15.24 -15.77 -27.35
C ASP A 29 14.11 -15.50 -28.37
N PHE A 30 13.13 -14.68 -28.02
CA PHE A 30 12.06 -14.26 -28.92
C PHE A 30 12.60 -13.38 -30.07
N PHE A 31 13.54 -12.47 -29.79
CA PHE A 31 14.22 -11.69 -30.82
C PHE A 31 15.25 -12.52 -31.60
N ARG A 32 16.08 -13.34 -30.93
CA ARG A 32 17.07 -14.21 -31.60
C ARG A 32 16.45 -15.26 -32.53
N GLY A 33 15.20 -15.66 -32.30
CA GLY A 33 14.42 -16.53 -33.19
C GLY A 33 14.06 -15.94 -34.56
N ARG A 34 14.55 -14.74 -34.92
CA ARG A 34 14.22 -13.99 -36.16
C ARG A 34 12.73 -13.65 -36.33
N ILE A 35 12.01 -13.49 -35.23
CA ILE A 35 10.56 -13.21 -35.21
C ILE A 35 10.28 -11.71 -35.16
N LEU A 36 11.11 -10.96 -34.45
CA LEU A 36 11.12 -9.49 -34.40
C LEU A 36 12.53 -9.01 -34.77
N SER A 37 12.65 -7.80 -35.30
CA SER A 37 13.95 -7.27 -35.70
C SER A 37 14.80 -6.87 -34.48
N ASP A 38 15.98 -7.50 -34.35
CA ASP A 38 16.96 -7.24 -33.28
C ASP A 38 17.40 -5.75 -33.23
N GLY A 39 17.32 -5.07 -34.38
CA GLY A 39 17.53 -3.63 -34.50
C GLY A 39 16.54 -2.79 -33.67
N LEU A 40 15.26 -3.19 -33.56
CA LEU A 40 14.28 -2.46 -32.74
C LEU A 40 14.62 -2.53 -31.25
N LEU A 41 14.96 -3.72 -30.74
CA LEU A 41 15.34 -3.90 -29.34
C LEU A 41 16.59 -3.08 -28.99
N ARG A 42 17.57 -3.05 -29.90
CA ARG A 42 18.78 -2.23 -29.76
C ARG A 42 18.47 -0.72 -29.77
N LYS A 43 17.59 -0.25 -30.67
CA LYS A 43 17.15 1.16 -30.70
C LYS A 43 16.42 1.54 -29.41
N LEU A 44 15.47 0.72 -28.96
CA LEU A 44 14.74 0.93 -27.71
C LEU A 44 15.70 1.06 -26.51
N LYS A 45 16.69 0.16 -26.40
CA LYS A 45 17.72 0.24 -25.36
C LYS A 45 18.53 1.55 -25.42
N ILE A 46 18.88 2.02 -26.62
CA ILE A 46 19.59 3.30 -26.80
C ILE A 46 18.71 4.48 -26.39
N ALA A 47 17.44 4.52 -26.81
CA ALA A 47 16.51 5.58 -26.44
C ALA A 47 16.30 5.65 -24.91
N LEU A 48 16.11 4.51 -24.24
CA LEU A 48 15.97 4.42 -22.78
C LEU A 48 17.24 4.88 -22.05
N LEU A 49 18.44 4.56 -22.56
CA LEU A 49 19.70 5.08 -21.99
C LEU A 49 19.83 6.61 -22.14
N SER A 50 19.44 7.16 -23.30
CA SER A 50 19.51 8.60 -23.59
C SER A 50 18.63 9.46 -22.69
N VAL A 51 17.45 8.94 -22.29
CA VAL A 51 16.57 9.61 -21.32
C VAL A 51 16.99 9.33 -19.87
N ASN A 52 17.55 8.17 -19.56
CA ASN A 52 18.02 7.84 -18.20
C ASN A 52 19.05 8.85 -17.68
N ALA A 53 19.95 9.31 -18.55
CA ALA A 53 21.06 10.20 -18.19
C ALA A 53 20.62 11.55 -17.59
N VAL A 54 19.39 12.01 -17.88
CA VAL A 54 18.87 13.33 -17.44
C VAL A 54 17.78 13.23 -16.37
N LEU A 55 17.46 12.03 -15.88
CA LEU A 55 16.33 11.83 -14.97
C LEU A 55 16.46 12.51 -13.61
N GLU A 56 17.67 12.56 -13.04
CA GLU A 56 17.90 13.16 -11.72
C GLU A 56 17.66 14.68 -11.75
N ASP A 57 18.26 15.36 -12.72
CA ASP A 57 18.08 16.80 -12.97
C ASP A 57 16.63 17.15 -13.37
N ALA A 58 15.95 16.27 -14.11
CA ALA A 58 14.52 16.42 -14.41
C ALA A 58 13.64 16.28 -13.16
N GLU A 59 13.89 15.28 -12.29
CA GLU A 59 13.10 15.07 -11.07
C GLU A 59 13.20 16.26 -10.11
N GLU A 60 14.36 16.92 -10.04
CA GLU A 60 14.52 18.16 -9.27
C GLU A 60 13.76 19.34 -9.90
N LYS A 61 13.93 19.58 -11.20
CA LYS A 61 13.34 20.73 -11.89
C LYS A 61 11.81 20.68 -12.04
N GLN A 62 11.19 19.49 -11.94
CA GLN A 62 9.73 19.31 -12.09
C GLN A 62 8.90 20.16 -11.10
N VAL A 63 9.47 20.51 -9.94
CA VAL A 63 8.77 21.27 -8.90
C VAL A 63 8.69 22.76 -9.25
N THR A 64 9.71 23.28 -9.94
CA THR A 64 9.81 24.70 -10.34
C THR A 64 9.38 24.98 -11.78
N LYS A 65 9.36 23.97 -12.66
CA LYS A 65 9.11 24.13 -14.10
C LYS A 65 8.01 23.16 -14.56
N SER A 66 6.82 23.70 -14.85
CA SER A 66 5.68 22.93 -15.37
C SER A 66 6.03 22.11 -16.62
N ALA A 67 6.75 22.70 -17.58
CA ALA A 67 7.20 22.02 -18.79
C ALA A 67 8.10 20.79 -18.52
N VAL A 68 8.90 20.79 -17.44
CA VAL A 68 9.69 19.62 -17.03
C VAL A 68 8.80 18.53 -16.43
N LYS A 69 7.78 18.92 -15.65
CA LYS A 69 6.78 17.99 -15.10
C LYS A 69 5.97 17.32 -16.21
N GLU A 70 5.52 18.08 -17.22
CA GLU A 70 4.81 17.55 -18.38
C GLU A 70 5.68 16.58 -19.19
N TRP A 71 6.94 16.94 -19.45
CA TRP A 71 7.92 16.06 -20.12
C TRP A 71 8.17 14.76 -19.32
N LEU A 72 8.31 14.85 -18.00
CA LEU A 72 8.46 13.67 -17.13
C LEU A 72 7.21 12.78 -17.15
N ASP A 73 6.01 13.35 -17.19
CA ASP A 73 4.77 12.58 -17.23
C ASP A 73 4.56 11.94 -18.62
N GLU A 74 4.94 12.57 -19.72
CA GLU A 74 5.01 11.89 -21.03
C GLU A 74 6.05 10.76 -21.03
N LEU A 75 7.21 10.98 -20.41
CA LEU A 75 8.24 9.95 -20.30
C LEU A 75 7.79 8.76 -19.45
N LYS A 76 7.18 9.01 -18.28
CA LYS A 76 6.57 7.97 -17.43
C LYS A 76 5.56 7.14 -18.24
N ASP A 77 4.67 7.79 -19.00
CA ASP A 77 3.65 7.09 -19.79
C ASP A 77 4.24 6.21 -20.91
N ALA A 78 5.22 6.72 -21.67
CA ALA A 78 5.92 5.95 -22.70
C ALA A 78 6.71 4.78 -22.11
N VAL A 79 7.33 4.98 -20.94
CA VAL A 79 8.08 3.96 -20.18
C VAL A 79 7.15 2.88 -19.61
N TYR A 80 5.96 3.23 -19.14
CA TYR A 80 4.92 2.27 -18.78
C TYR A 80 4.48 1.41 -19.99
N ASP A 81 4.23 2.03 -21.14
CA ASP A 81 3.83 1.31 -22.36
C ASP A 81 4.94 0.36 -22.86
N ALA A 82 6.21 0.78 -22.78
CA ALA A 82 7.36 -0.06 -23.11
C ALA A 82 7.39 -1.36 -22.26
N GLU A 83 7.11 -1.23 -20.97
CA GLU A 83 7.16 -2.34 -20.03
C GLU A 83 6.00 -3.33 -20.24
N ASP A 84 4.80 -2.83 -20.49
CA ASP A 84 3.63 -3.69 -20.75
C ASP A 84 3.83 -4.50 -22.05
N ILE A 85 4.45 -3.93 -23.08
CA ILE A 85 4.81 -4.66 -24.31
C ILE A 85 5.88 -5.73 -24.04
N LEU A 86 6.96 -5.41 -23.33
CA LEU A 86 8.01 -6.38 -22.99
C LEU A 86 7.49 -7.50 -22.08
N ASP A 87 6.57 -7.18 -21.17
CA ASP A 87 5.88 -8.16 -20.35
C ASP A 87 4.96 -9.07 -21.20
N GLU A 88 4.32 -8.55 -22.26
CA GLU A 88 3.47 -9.36 -23.15
C GLU A 88 4.32 -10.36 -23.96
N ILE A 89 5.49 -9.94 -24.44
CA ILE A 89 6.47 -10.81 -25.11
C ILE A 89 6.95 -11.91 -24.16
N ALA A 90 7.38 -11.56 -22.95
CA ALA A 90 7.86 -12.52 -21.95
C ALA A 90 6.77 -13.52 -21.54
N SER A 91 5.53 -13.04 -21.32
CA SER A 91 4.35 -13.87 -21.05
C SER A 91 4.09 -14.87 -22.18
N LYS A 92 4.21 -14.41 -23.43
CA LYS A 92 3.99 -15.27 -24.61
C LYS A 92 5.10 -16.30 -24.79
N ALA A 93 6.35 -15.96 -24.45
CA ALA A 93 7.47 -16.90 -24.42
C ALA A 93 7.28 -17.98 -23.35
N LEU A 94 6.88 -17.59 -22.13
CA LEU A 94 6.64 -18.51 -21.03
C LEU A 94 5.50 -19.50 -21.33
N GLN A 95 4.39 -19.01 -21.88
CA GLN A 95 3.26 -19.85 -22.31
C GLN A 95 3.70 -20.92 -23.33
N ARG A 96 4.63 -20.61 -24.24
CA ARG A 96 5.16 -21.60 -25.19
C ARG A 96 6.01 -22.67 -24.52
N LYS A 97 6.83 -22.33 -23.51
CA LYS A 97 7.62 -23.33 -22.76
C LYS A 97 6.69 -24.37 -22.14
N LEU A 98 5.61 -23.92 -21.50
CA LEU A 98 4.55 -24.77 -20.93
C LEU A 98 3.81 -25.62 -21.96
N ASP A 99 3.36 -25.00 -23.07
CA ASP A 99 2.62 -25.73 -24.12
C ASP A 99 3.51 -26.77 -24.82
N ALA A 100 4.82 -26.49 -24.97
CA ALA A 100 5.78 -27.44 -25.51
C ALA A 100 6.05 -28.62 -24.56
N GLU A 101 6.24 -28.38 -23.26
CA GLU A 101 6.39 -29.43 -22.24
C GLU A 101 5.18 -30.37 -22.20
N PHE A 102 3.96 -29.83 -22.38
CA PHE A 102 2.74 -30.63 -22.50
C PHE A 102 2.77 -31.48 -23.78
N LEU A 103 2.98 -30.87 -24.95
CA LEU A 103 2.96 -31.55 -26.25
C LEU A 103 4.10 -32.57 -26.44
N THR A 104 5.24 -32.43 -25.76
CA THR A 104 6.30 -33.46 -25.80
C THR A 104 5.91 -34.80 -25.19
N SER A 105 4.79 -34.87 -24.45
CA SER A 105 4.16 -36.14 -24.02
C SER A 105 3.23 -36.76 -25.08
N GLY A 106 2.95 -36.06 -26.19
CA GLY A 106 2.01 -36.51 -27.22
C GLY A 106 2.21 -35.81 -28.59
N CYS A 107 2.98 -36.47 -29.46
CA CYS A 107 3.18 -36.16 -30.90
C CYS A 107 4.08 -34.96 -31.30
N LYS A 108 4.54 -35.02 -32.55
CA LYS A 108 5.69 -34.28 -33.10
C LYS A 108 5.48 -32.75 -33.13
N ALA A 109 6.30 -32.01 -32.39
CA ALA A 109 6.03 -30.61 -32.04
C ALA A 109 6.46 -29.53 -33.05
N GLN A 110 7.35 -29.79 -34.01
CA GLN A 110 8.06 -28.70 -34.71
C GLN A 110 7.25 -27.93 -35.78
N SER A 111 6.24 -28.51 -36.44
CA SER A 111 5.57 -27.87 -37.58
C SER A 111 4.44 -26.89 -37.21
N PHE A 112 3.81 -27.03 -36.04
CA PHE A 112 2.70 -26.16 -35.61
C PHE A 112 3.16 -24.86 -34.92
N ILE A 113 4.40 -24.83 -34.40
CA ILE A 113 4.90 -23.73 -33.57
C ILE A 113 5.14 -22.45 -34.39
N SER A 114 5.60 -22.57 -35.63
CA SER A 114 5.91 -21.43 -36.53
C SER A 114 4.67 -20.70 -37.07
N ALA A 115 3.52 -21.37 -37.20
CA ALA A 115 2.31 -20.77 -37.79
C ALA A 115 1.64 -19.74 -36.85
N SER A 116 1.68 -20.00 -35.53
CA SER A 116 1.07 -19.13 -34.49
C SER A 116 1.83 -17.81 -34.25
N LEU A 117 2.98 -17.64 -34.90
CA LEU A 117 4.03 -16.71 -34.51
C LEU A 117 3.95 -15.37 -35.23
N ASN A 118 3.77 -15.42 -36.56
CA ASN A 118 3.69 -14.24 -37.43
C ASN A 118 2.52 -13.29 -37.09
N PRO A 119 1.32 -13.74 -36.67
CA PRO A 119 0.24 -12.82 -36.30
C PRO A 119 0.56 -11.97 -35.06
N PHE A 120 1.20 -12.58 -34.05
CA PHE A 120 1.57 -11.86 -32.82
C PHE A 120 2.74 -10.90 -33.04
N ALA A 121 3.74 -11.29 -33.83
CA ALA A 121 4.84 -10.39 -34.21
C ALA A 121 4.30 -9.14 -34.94
N LYS A 122 3.39 -9.33 -35.90
CA LYS A 122 2.71 -8.23 -36.62
C LYS A 122 1.83 -7.34 -35.73
N GLU A 123 1.34 -7.84 -34.59
CA GLU A 123 0.60 -7.02 -33.62
C GLU A 123 1.53 -6.20 -32.70
N ILE A 124 2.69 -6.76 -32.34
CA ILE A 124 3.61 -6.17 -31.35
C ILE A 124 4.62 -5.19 -31.99
N GLU A 125 5.15 -5.50 -33.17
CA GLU A 125 6.14 -4.66 -33.85
C GLU A 125 5.72 -3.17 -34.00
N PRO A 126 4.49 -2.83 -34.45
CA PRO A 126 4.07 -1.43 -34.51
C PRO A 126 3.96 -0.77 -33.12
N LYS A 127 3.57 -1.50 -32.07
CA LYS A 127 3.50 -0.97 -30.68
C LYS A 127 4.91 -0.62 -30.17
N ILE A 128 5.92 -1.45 -30.48
CA ILE A 128 7.33 -1.15 -30.15
C ILE A 128 7.80 0.10 -30.88
N GLN A 129 7.47 0.25 -32.17
CA GLN A 129 7.86 1.42 -32.95
C GLN A 129 7.21 2.71 -32.43
N GLU A 130 5.91 2.68 -32.08
CA GLU A 130 5.20 3.83 -31.47
C GLU A 130 5.89 4.31 -30.17
N VAL A 131 6.23 3.38 -29.28
CA VAL A 131 6.94 3.69 -28.03
C VAL A 131 8.36 4.21 -28.31
N LEU A 132 9.06 3.63 -29.28
CA LEU A 132 10.39 4.09 -29.67
C LEU A 132 10.36 5.52 -30.23
N ASP A 133 9.40 5.84 -31.10
CA ASP A 133 9.26 7.17 -31.70
C ASP A 133 8.97 8.23 -30.62
N ARG A 134 8.12 7.91 -29.63
CA ARG A 134 7.87 8.76 -28.46
C ARG A 134 9.13 8.99 -27.61
N LEU A 135 9.88 7.92 -27.32
CA LEU A 135 11.12 8.02 -26.53
C LEU A 135 12.22 8.80 -27.28
N GLU A 136 12.36 8.60 -28.59
CA GLU A 136 13.30 9.38 -29.42
C GLU A 136 12.89 10.87 -29.48
N TYR A 137 11.59 11.18 -29.57
CA TYR A 137 11.10 12.55 -29.51
C TYR A 137 11.42 13.22 -28.16
N LEU A 138 11.10 12.56 -27.05
CA LEU A 138 11.40 13.06 -25.70
C LEU A 138 12.92 13.25 -25.48
N ALA A 139 13.74 12.33 -25.98
CA ALA A 139 15.20 12.43 -25.92
C ALA A 139 15.75 13.64 -26.67
N ARG A 140 15.13 14.05 -27.79
CA ARG A 140 15.50 15.27 -28.54
C ARG A 140 15.06 16.56 -27.85
N GLN A 141 14.01 16.52 -27.01
CA GLN A 141 13.55 17.68 -26.25
C GLN A 141 14.41 18.00 -25.01
N LYS A 142 15.25 17.07 -24.53
CA LYS A 142 16.02 17.25 -23.29
C LYS A 142 16.90 18.51 -23.31
N ASP A 143 17.52 18.79 -24.46
CA ASP A 143 18.42 19.93 -24.64
C ASP A 143 17.64 21.26 -24.71
N VAL A 144 16.44 21.25 -25.31
CA VAL A 144 15.54 22.41 -25.43
C VAL A 144 14.99 22.84 -24.06
N ILE A 145 14.72 21.88 -23.18
CA ILE A 145 14.20 22.12 -21.82
C ILE A 145 15.35 22.43 -20.82
N GLY A 146 16.61 22.28 -21.25
CA GLY A 146 17.80 22.60 -20.47
C GLY A 146 18.09 21.59 -19.36
N LEU A 147 17.91 20.30 -19.65
CA LEU A 147 18.26 19.20 -18.75
C LEU A 147 19.76 18.87 -18.84
N ARG A 148 20.34 18.37 -17.74
CA ARG A 148 21.78 18.03 -17.62
C ARG A 148 22.01 16.61 -17.13
N GLU A 149 23.16 16.04 -17.48
CA GLU A 149 23.53 14.68 -17.07
C GLU A 149 24.21 14.68 -15.69
N VAL A 150 23.81 13.76 -14.81
CA VAL A 150 24.28 13.62 -13.42
C VAL A 150 24.61 12.15 -13.15
N VAL A 151 25.65 11.88 -12.35
CA VAL A 151 26.19 10.53 -12.13
C VAL A 151 25.82 10.00 -10.73
N GLY A 152 24.85 9.09 -10.66
CA GLY A 152 24.36 8.49 -9.42
C GLY A 152 24.91 7.09 -9.09
N GLY A 153 25.32 6.88 -7.83
CA GLY A 153 25.75 5.60 -7.24
C GLY A 153 24.69 4.82 -6.44
N LYS A 154 25.04 3.63 -5.92
CA LYS A 154 24.09 2.65 -5.32
C LYS A 154 23.82 2.85 -3.81
N PRO A 155 22.63 2.43 -3.29
CA PRO A 155 22.25 2.56 -1.87
C PRO A 155 22.56 1.31 -1.00
N SER A 156 22.40 1.43 0.33
CA SER A 156 22.73 0.42 1.37
C SER A 156 21.64 0.32 2.47
N GLU A 157 21.68 -0.74 3.29
CA GLU A 157 20.60 -1.21 4.21
C GLU A 157 21.05 -1.24 5.70
N ARG A 158 20.06 -1.12 6.62
CA ARG A 158 19.94 -1.46 8.09
C ARG A 158 18.88 -0.51 8.72
N LEU A 159 18.20 -0.72 9.86
CA LEU A 159 17.77 -1.87 10.69
C LEU A 159 16.45 -1.45 11.43
N PRO A 160 15.64 -2.36 12.02
CA PRO A 160 14.30 -2.05 12.53
C PRO A 160 14.18 -1.77 14.04
N THR A 161 13.13 -1.03 14.44
CA THR A 161 12.66 -0.82 15.83
C THR A 161 11.12 -0.87 15.94
N THR A 162 10.54 -0.74 17.14
CA THR A 162 9.24 -1.34 17.54
C THR A 162 8.11 -0.38 17.96
N SER A 163 6.94 -0.94 18.28
CA SER A 163 5.65 -0.28 18.56
C SER A 163 5.45 0.38 19.93
N LEU A 164 6.52 0.76 20.64
CA LEU A 164 6.39 1.55 21.86
C LEU A 164 6.55 3.02 21.49
N VAL A 165 5.65 3.87 21.96
CA VAL A 165 5.95 5.28 22.17
C VAL A 165 6.24 5.38 23.65
N GLU A 166 7.51 5.49 24.02
CA GLU A 166 7.83 5.88 25.39
C GLU A 166 7.41 7.33 25.59
N GLU A 167 7.01 7.73 26.81
CA GLU A 167 6.90 9.17 27.11
C GLU A 167 8.26 9.88 26.90
N SER A 168 9.38 9.13 26.93
CA SER A 168 10.73 9.59 26.57
C SER A 168 10.91 9.98 25.09
N ASP A 169 9.99 9.61 24.19
CA ASP A 169 10.05 9.92 22.74
C ASP A 169 9.50 11.31 22.38
N ILE A 170 8.91 12.02 23.36
CA ILE A 170 8.21 13.28 23.14
C ILE A 170 8.91 14.38 23.93
N CYS A 171 9.35 15.43 23.22
CA CYS A 171 10.08 16.56 23.81
C CYS A 171 9.23 17.83 23.78
N GLY A 172 9.36 18.69 24.81
CA GLY A 172 8.81 20.04 24.82
C GLY A 172 7.28 20.16 24.84
N ARG A 173 6.58 19.18 25.44
CA ARG A 173 5.09 19.14 25.46
C ARG A 173 4.48 18.95 26.85
N ASP A 174 5.28 19.00 27.92
CA ASP A 174 4.78 18.80 29.29
C ASP A 174 3.84 19.92 29.74
N ASP A 175 4.17 21.19 29.47
CA ASP A 175 3.29 22.34 29.74
C ASP A 175 1.97 22.24 28.95
N ASP A 176 2.04 21.82 27.69
CA ASP A 176 0.87 21.58 26.83
C ASP A 176 0.01 20.42 27.37
N LYS A 177 0.63 19.35 27.90
CA LYS A 177 -0.03 18.19 28.51
C LYS A 177 -0.74 18.61 29.80
N GLU A 178 -0.03 19.25 30.73
CA GLU A 178 -0.59 19.72 32.00
C GLU A 178 -1.73 20.74 31.80
N ALA A 179 -1.60 21.67 30.86
CA ALA A 179 -2.67 22.63 30.57
C ALA A 179 -3.99 21.93 30.20
N ILE A 180 -3.93 20.88 29.38
CA ILE A 180 -5.12 20.14 28.95
C ILE A 180 -5.62 19.19 30.04
N VAL A 181 -4.72 18.50 30.75
CA VAL A 181 -5.11 17.63 31.88
C VAL A 181 -5.84 18.46 32.95
N ASN A 182 -5.37 19.66 33.28
CA ASN A 182 -6.06 20.57 34.20
C ASN A 182 -7.45 20.99 33.69
N LEU A 183 -7.63 21.22 32.39
CA LEU A 183 -8.95 21.54 31.77
C LEU A 183 -9.90 20.33 31.71
N LEU A 184 -9.37 19.11 31.69
CA LEU A 184 -10.15 17.87 31.76
C LEU A 184 -10.62 17.56 33.18
N LEU A 185 -9.74 17.80 34.16
CA LEU A 185 -10.00 17.55 35.59
C LEU A 185 -10.79 18.69 36.27
N SER A 186 -11.01 19.84 35.60
CA SER A 186 -11.85 20.92 36.13
C SER A 186 -13.34 20.56 36.09
N ASP A 187 -13.96 20.47 37.26
CA ASP A 187 -15.42 20.39 37.39
C ASP A 187 -16.03 21.80 37.25
N ASP A 188 -16.36 22.17 36.00
CA ASP A 188 -16.90 23.49 35.68
C ASP A 188 -18.28 23.71 36.34
N THR A 189 -18.40 24.79 37.10
CA THR A 189 -19.57 25.07 37.98
C THR A 189 -20.79 25.62 37.24
N SER A 190 -20.76 25.70 35.91
CA SER A 190 -21.79 26.38 35.10
C SER A 190 -22.61 25.41 34.22
N GLY A 191 -23.66 24.85 34.81
CA GLY A 191 -24.76 24.22 34.06
C GLY A 191 -24.52 22.78 33.58
N SER A 192 -25.61 22.12 33.21
CA SER A 192 -25.67 20.68 32.93
C SER A 192 -25.28 20.29 31.49
N GLU A 193 -24.33 20.99 30.87
CA GLU A 193 -23.90 20.68 29.49
C GLU A 193 -22.51 20.04 29.43
N MET A 194 -22.31 19.15 28.46
CA MET A 194 -21.01 18.59 28.10
C MET A 194 -20.11 19.69 27.51
N CYS A 195 -18.83 19.69 27.90
CA CYS A 195 -17.84 20.68 27.48
C CYS A 195 -16.93 20.16 26.37
N VAL A 196 -16.58 21.01 25.42
CA VAL A 196 -15.65 20.70 24.32
C VAL A 196 -14.32 21.44 24.53
N ILE A 197 -13.18 20.76 24.34
CA ILE A 197 -11.84 21.34 24.34
C ILE A 197 -11.26 21.16 22.94
N ALA A 198 -10.86 22.26 22.27
CA ALA A 198 -10.34 22.20 20.91
C ALA A 198 -8.81 22.36 20.89
N MET A 199 -8.09 21.43 20.27
CA MET A 199 -6.66 21.52 19.96
C MET A 199 -6.48 21.96 18.51
N VAL A 200 -5.91 23.16 18.30
CA VAL A 200 -5.79 23.77 16.96
C VAL A 200 -4.32 23.98 16.60
N GLY A 201 -3.94 23.59 15.38
CA GLY A 201 -2.58 23.80 14.89
C GLY A 201 -2.29 23.12 13.56
N MET A 202 -1.26 23.60 12.87
CA MET A 202 -0.87 23.16 11.52
C MET A 202 -0.62 21.65 11.41
N GLY A 203 -0.63 21.11 10.18
CA GLY A 203 -0.30 19.71 9.94
C GLY A 203 1.11 19.35 10.44
N GLY A 204 1.27 18.19 11.06
CA GLY A 204 2.58 17.73 11.58
C GLY A 204 3.10 18.43 12.85
N ILE A 205 2.31 19.33 13.47
CA ILE A 205 2.67 20.07 14.71
C ILE A 205 2.66 19.22 16.00
N GLY A 206 2.05 18.02 15.95
CA GLY A 206 1.94 17.10 17.10
C GLY A 206 0.58 17.05 17.82
N LYS A 207 -0.52 17.54 17.22
CA LYS A 207 -1.87 17.52 17.85
C LYS A 207 -2.30 16.14 18.34
N THR A 208 -2.34 15.15 17.44
CA THR A 208 -2.69 13.77 17.73
C THR A 208 -1.79 13.19 18.83
N THR A 209 -0.49 13.48 18.80
CA THR A 209 0.48 13.05 19.81
C THR A 209 0.18 13.66 21.19
N LEU A 210 -0.16 14.95 21.26
CA LEU A 210 -0.56 15.61 22.51
C LEU A 210 -1.88 15.04 23.04
N ALA A 211 -2.87 14.85 22.17
CA ALA A 211 -4.14 14.22 22.56
C ALA A 211 -3.92 12.77 23.04
N GLN A 212 -3.00 12.01 22.43
CA GLN A 212 -2.62 10.66 22.85
C GLN A 212 -1.94 10.65 24.23
N LEU A 213 -1.06 11.62 24.53
CA LEU A 213 -0.45 11.77 25.86
C LEU A 213 -1.51 12.02 26.93
N VAL A 214 -2.38 13.01 26.70
CA VAL A 214 -3.43 13.41 27.62
C VAL A 214 -4.43 12.26 27.85
N TYR A 215 -4.87 11.60 26.77
CA TYR A 215 -5.78 10.45 26.84
C TYR A 215 -5.15 9.25 27.56
N ASN A 216 -3.82 9.12 27.55
CA ASN A 216 -3.14 8.02 28.23
C ASN A 216 -2.73 8.30 29.68
N ASP A 217 -2.78 9.56 30.14
CA ASP A 217 -2.43 9.98 31.49
C ASP A 217 -3.27 9.25 32.55
N THR A 218 -2.61 8.78 33.61
CA THR A 218 -3.27 8.00 34.67
C THR A 218 -4.34 8.79 35.41
N ARG A 219 -4.11 10.10 35.63
CA ARG A 219 -5.08 10.99 36.30
C ARG A 219 -6.34 11.16 35.48
N VAL A 220 -6.20 11.19 34.15
CA VAL A 220 -7.33 11.29 33.22
C VAL A 220 -8.12 9.97 33.22
N LYS A 221 -7.44 8.82 33.12
CA LYS A 221 -8.07 7.48 33.14
C LYS A 221 -8.81 7.17 34.45
N GLU A 222 -8.31 7.66 35.58
CA GLU A 222 -8.97 7.50 36.88
C GLU A 222 -10.21 8.42 37.05
N HIS A 223 -10.33 9.47 36.23
CA HIS A 223 -11.37 10.50 36.36
C HIS A 223 -12.63 10.23 35.53
N PHE A 224 -12.54 9.48 34.42
CA PHE A 224 -13.67 9.19 33.54
C PHE A 224 -14.13 7.73 33.64
N ASN A 225 -15.44 7.49 33.59
CA ASN A 225 -16.00 6.13 33.67
C ASN A 225 -16.04 5.43 32.30
N LEU A 226 -15.77 6.17 31.23
CA LEU A 226 -15.93 5.76 29.86
C LEU A 226 -15.05 6.64 28.97
N GLU A 227 -14.21 6.01 28.17
CA GLU A 227 -13.29 6.68 27.25
C GLU A 227 -13.52 6.15 25.84
N ALA A 228 -13.46 7.04 24.84
CA ALA A 228 -13.54 6.65 23.44
C ALA A 228 -12.62 7.55 22.58
N TRP A 229 -11.94 6.95 21.62
CA TRP A 229 -11.13 7.65 20.62
C TRP A 229 -11.69 7.39 19.22
N VAL A 230 -11.94 8.45 18.46
CA VAL A 230 -12.48 8.40 17.10
C VAL A 230 -11.70 9.36 16.21
N CYS A 231 -11.11 8.83 15.13
CA CYS A 231 -10.55 9.64 14.05
C CYS A 231 -11.67 10.04 13.09
N VAL A 232 -11.68 11.29 12.63
CA VAL A 232 -12.72 11.83 11.74
C VAL A 232 -12.14 12.07 10.36
N SER A 233 -12.80 11.52 9.32
CA SER A 233 -12.36 11.67 7.93
C SER A 233 -12.60 13.09 7.37
N GLU A 234 -11.83 13.49 6.34
CA GLU A 234 -12.08 14.72 5.56
C GLU A 234 -13.53 14.82 5.05
N GLU A 235 -14.13 13.69 4.63
CA GLU A 235 -15.57 13.57 4.46
C GLU A 235 -16.26 13.46 5.84
N PHE A 236 -16.85 14.55 6.33
CA PHE A 236 -17.68 14.51 7.52
C PHE A 236 -19.08 14.00 7.18
N ASP A 237 -19.50 12.93 7.83
CA ASP A 237 -20.84 12.35 7.71
C ASP A 237 -21.33 12.03 9.12
N VAL A 238 -22.38 12.73 9.56
CA VAL A 238 -22.95 12.61 10.91
C VAL A 238 -23.34 11.17 11.23
N PHE A 239 -23.80 10.38 10.25
CA PHE A 239 -24.14 8.97 10.44
C PHE A 239 -22.87 8.12 10.65
N LYS A 240 -21.85 8.26 9.79
CA LYS A 240 -20.56 7.55 9.95
C LYS A 240 -19.92 7.88 11.31
N VAL A 241 -19.89 9.16 11.68
CA VAL A 241 -19.28 9.64 12.94
C VAL A 241 -20.07 9.14 14.16
N THR A 242 -21.40 9.32 14.19
CA THR A 242 -22.26 8.83 15.30
C THR A 242 -22.07 7.31 15.49
N LYS A 243 -22.04 6.55 14.39
CA LYS A 243 -21.84 5.10 14.44
C LYS A 243 -20.48 4.72 15.03
N THR A 244 -19.41 5.36 14.56
CA THR A 244 -18.04 5.09 15.02
C THR A 244 -17.88 5.39 16.52
N ILE A 245 -18.52 6.46 17.01
CA ILE A 245 -18.53 6.81 18.44
C ILE A 245 -19.29 5.77 19.26
N LEU A 246 -20.46 5.32 18.81
CA LEU A 246 -21.21 4.26 19.51
C LEU A 246 -20.40 2.98 19.65
N GLU A 247 -19.70 2.57 18.60
CA GLU A 247 -18.90 1.35 18.59
C GLU A 247 -17.63 1.47 19.44
N ALA A 248 -16.99 2.64 19.47
CA ALA A 248 -15.90 2.94 20.40
C ALA A 248 -16.36 2.91 21.86
N VAL A 249 -17.55 3.45 22.16
CA VAL A 249 -18.16 3.49 23.50
C VAL A 249 -18.60 2.11 24.00
N THR A 250 -19.10 1.23 23.12
CA THR A 250 -19.61 -0.09 23.54
C THR A 250 -18.62 -1.22 23.38
N LEU A 251 -17.47 -1.01 22.72
CA LEU A 251 -16.51 -2.04 22.33
C LEU A 251 -17.17 -3.19 21.53
N SER A 252 -18.27 -2.88 20.84
CA SER A 252 -19.12 -3.85 20.13
C SER A 252 -19.69 -3.22 18.86
N THR A 253 -19.85 -4.01 17.80
CA THR A 253 -20.37 -3.53 16.50
C THR A 253 -21.87 -3.22 16.54
N SER A 254 -22.31 -2.27 15.71
CA SER A 254 -23.72 -1.85 15.60
C SER A 254 -24.28 -2.08 14.19
N ASP A 255 -25.32 -2.91 14.08
CA ASP A 255 -26.03 -3.17 12.81
C ASP A 255 -27.14 -2.13 12.51
N ILE A 256 -27.19 -1.03 13.28
CA ILE A 256 -28.21 0.00 13.16
C ILE A 256 -27.94 0.85 11.90
N LYS A 257 -28.93 0.91 11.01
CA LYS A 257 -28.87 1.60 9.70
C LYS A 257 -29.68 2.90 9.64
N ASP A 258 -30.18 3.34 10.78
CA ASP A 258 -31.01 4.53 10.94
C ASP A 258 -30.32 5.49 11.92
N LEU A 259 -30.16 6.75 11.52
CA LEU A 259 -29.44 7.77 12.30
C LEU A 259 -30.12 8.00 13.65
N ASN A 260 -31.44 8.12 13.67
CA ASN A 260 -32.20 8.36 14.89
C ASN A 260 -32.03 7.22 15.90
N ARG A 261 -32.12 5.95 15.46
CA ARG A 261 -31.85 4.79 16.31
C ARG A 261 -30.40 4.75 16.81
N LEU A 262 -29.40 5.11 15.99
CA LEU A 262 -28.01 5.21 16.45
C LEU A 262 -27.86 6.25 17.56
N GLN A 263 -28.41 7.46 17.34
CA GLN A 263 -28.34 8.55 18.31
C GLN A 263 -29.08 8.23 19.61
N VAL A 264 -30.26 7.59 19.54
CA VAL A 264 -30.99 7.11 20.72
C VAL A 264 -30.19 6.05 21.47
N THR A 265 -29.61 5.06 20.80
CA THR A 265 -28.78 4.03 21.47
C THR A 265 -27.52 4.63 22.08
N LEU A 266 -26.84 5.55 21.40
CA LEU A 266 -25.68 6.26 21.94
C LEU A 266 -26.06 7.08 23.19
N LYS A 267 -27.18 7.82 23.11
CA LYS A 267 -27.75 8.58 24.23
C LYS A 267 -28.06 7.67 25.43
N GLU A 268 -28.59 6.47 25.22
CA GLU A 268 -28.83 5.50 26.29
C GLU A 268 -27.53 4.94 26.91
N LYS A 269 -26.47 4.75 26.12
CA LYS A 269 -25.18 4.24 26.62
C LYS A 269 -24.35 5.28 27.39
N LEU A 270 -24.49 6.56 27.03
CA LEU A 270 -23.86 7.68 27.72
C LEU A 270 -24.65 8.14 28.96
N LYS A 271 -25.95 7.83 29.02
CA LYS A 271 -26.84 8.23 30.12
C LYS A 271 -26.30 7.80 31.48
N GLY A 272 -26.03 8.78 32.35
CA GLY A 272 -25.60 8.53 33.73
C GLY A 272 -24.12 8.17 33.91
N LYS A 273 -23.27 8.37 32.89
CA LYS A 273 -21.81 8.18 32.99
C LYS A 273 -21.06 9.50 32.78
N LYS A 274 -19.90 9.67 33.44
CA LYS A 274 -18.91 10.71 33.12
C LYS A 274 -18.00 10.16 32.02
N PHE A 275 -17.97 10.78 30.85
CA PHE A 275 -17.24 10.27 29.70
C PHE A 275 -16.21 11.26 29.13
N LEU A 276 -15.17 10.70 28.52
CA LEU A 276 -14.20 11.39 27.67
C LEU A 276 -14.30 10.85 26.24
N LEU A 277 -14.48 11.74 25.27
CA LEU A 277 -14.48 11.40 23.85
C LEU A 277 -13.45 12.23 23.11
N VAL A 278 -12.53 11.59 22.37
CA VAL A 278 -11.59 12.28 21.48
C VAL A 278 -12.07 12.15 20.04
N LEU A 279 -12.22 13.29 19.37
CA LEU A 279 -12.50 13.43 17.94
C LEU A 279 -11.24 14.00 17.26
N ASP A 280 -10.42 13.12 16.69
CA ASP A 280 -9.13 13.49 16.12
C ASP A 280 -9.26 13.93 14.64
N ASP A 281 -8.51 14.99 14.30
CA ASP A 281 -8.41 15.67 13.00
C ASP A 281 -9.74 15.96 12.30
N VAL A 282 -10.61 16.73 12.96
CA VAL A 282 -11.90 17.16 12.42
C VAL A 282 -11.74 18.24 11.34
N TRP A 283 -12.49 18.10 10.24
CA TRP A 283 -12.47 19.00 9.08
C TRP A 283 -13.76 19.80 8.84
N ASN A 284 -14.87 19.50 9.53
CA ASN A 284 -16.18 20.05 9.19
C ASN A 284 -16.40 21.50 9.68
N GLU A 285 -16.88 22.36 8.79
CA GLU A 285 -17.30 23.73 9.10
C GLU A 285 -18.84 23.88 9.21
N ASP A 286 -19.63 22.83 8.94
CA ASP A 286 -21.09 22.89 9.08
C ASP A 286 -21.54 22.75 10.55
N TYR A 287 -22.15 23.83 11.06
CA TYR A 287 -22.72 23.89 12.40
C TYR A 287 -23.94 22.98 12.60
N VAL A 288 -24.76 22.76 11.56
CA VAL A 288 -25.98 21.94 11.65
C VAL A 288 -25.60 20.49 11.91
N ASP A 289 -24.60 19.98 11.19
CA ASP A 289 -24.07 18.63 11.37
C ASP A 289 -23.48 18.41 12.77
N TRP A 290 -22.75 19.40 13.29
CA TRP A 290 -22.27 19.37 14.67
C TRP A 290 -23.43 19.38 15.67
N GLU A 291 -24.44 20.24 15.49
CA GLU A 291 -25.58 20.33 16.41
C GLU A 291 -26.38 19.01 16.46
N VAL A 292 -26.58 18.37 15.30
CA VAL A 292 -27.23 17.06 15.20
C VAL A 292 -26.41 15.98 15.93
N LEU A 293 -25.08 15.96 15.78
CA LEU A 293 -24.21 15.04 16.52
C LEU A 293 -24.25 15.31 18.04
N ARG A 294 -24.11 16.58 18.44
CA ARG A 294 -24.05 17.07 19.83
C ARG A 294 -25.28 16.68 20.64
N ASN A 295 -26.45 16.56 20.01
CA ASN A 295 -27.69 16.15 20.67
C ASN A 295 -27.64 14.75 21.32
N SER A 296 -26.77 13.85 20.83
CA SER A 296 -26.56 12.52 21.43
C SER A 296 -25.86 12.61 22.80
N PHE A 297 -24.93 13.55 22.93
CA PHE A 297 -24.05 13.71 24.09
C PHE A 297 -24.70 14.39 25.30
N LYS A 298 -25.82 15.11 25.09
CA LYS A 298 -26.59 15.83 26.13
C LYS A 298 -27.20 14.94 27.23
N SER A 299 -26.88 13.65 27.25
CA SER A 299 -27.34 12.64 28.22
C SER A 299 -26.30 12.24 29.26
N GLY A 300 -25.03 12.61 29.06
CA GLY A 300 -23.96 12.38 30.04
C GLY A 300 -24.17 13.15 31.34
N VAL A 301 -23.44 12.77 32.39
CA VAL A 301 -23.41 13.55 33.63
C VAL A 301 -22.52 14.79 33.49
N GLN A 302 -22.70 15.75 34.39
CA GLN A 302 -21.87 16.96 34.48
C GLN A 302 -20.38 16.61 34.56
N GLY A 303 -19.55 17.40 33.88
CA GLY A 303 -18.11 17.15 33.76
C GLY A 303 -17.72 16.08 32.74
N SER A 304 -18.64 15.60 31.87
CA SER A 304 -18.25 14.87 30.66
C SER A 304 -17.60 15.82 29.66
N LYS A 305 -16.47 15.41 29.05
CA LYS A 305 -15.64 16.26 28.19
C LYS A 305 -15.46 15.63 26.80
N VAL A 306 -15.33 16.46 25.77
CA VAL A 306 -14.96 16.05 24.41
C VAL A 306 -13.70 16.81 23.98
N ILE A 307 -12.65 16.11 23.57
CA ILE A 307 -11.48 16.71 22.93
C ILE A 307 -11.70 16.67 21.41
N VAL A 308 -11.48 17.79 20.73
CA VAL A 308 -11.47 17.88 19.27
C VAL A 308 -10.08 18.32 18.84
N THR A 309 -9.43 17.62 17.91
CA THR A 309 -8.22 18.16 17.25
C THR A 309 -8.56 18.61 15.83
N THR A 310 -7.98 19.72 15.36
CA THR A 310 -8.21 20.22 14.00
C THR A 310 -7.07 21.10 13.50
N ARG A 311 -6.94 21.21 12.17
CA ARG A 311 -5.99 22.11 11.50
C ARG A 311 -6.54 23.52 11.32
N ASN A 312 -7.85 23.71 11.50
CA ASN A 312 -8.57 24.91 11.10
C ASN A 312 -9.29 25.56 12.30
N ALA A 313 -9.05 26.86 12.52
CA ALA A 313 -9.67 27.61 13.62
C ALA A 313 -11.18 27.84 13.41
N SER A 314 -11.66 27.85 12.16
CA SER A 314 -13.09 27.92 11.84
C SER A 314 -13.84 26.68 12.35
N VAL A 315 -13.31 25.49 12.05
CA VAL A 315 -13.82 24.19 12.55
C VAL A 315 -13.89 24.18 14.08
N ALA A 316 -12.82 24.62 14.75
CA ALA A 316 -12.82 24.74 16.21
C ALA A 316 -13.89 25.71 16.72
N SER A 317 -14.12 26.83 16.03
CA SER A 317 -15.14 27.83 16.42
C SER A 317 -16.56 27.28 16.27
N VAL A 318 -16.84 26.51 15.22
CA VAL A 318 -18.12 25.82 14.97
C VAL A 318 -18.47 24.86 16.12
N MET A 319 -17.47 24.17 16.67
CA MET A 319 -17.64 23.22 17.78
C MET A 319 -18.02 23.88 19.12
N ARG A 320 -17.88 25.21 19.26
CA ARG A 320 -18.09 26.00 20.49
C ARG A 320 -17.38 25.43 21.74
N PRO A 321 -16.04 25.32 21.71
CA PRO A 321 -15.27 24.85 22.85
C PRO A 321 -15.31 25.81 24.04
N ILE A 322 -15.21 25.24 25.25
CA ILE A 322 -14.95 26.00 26.49
C ILE A 322 -13.51 26.55 26.53
N ALA A 323 -12.59 25.87 25.84
CA ALA A 323 -11.18 26.24 25.75
C ALA A 323 -10.61 25.79 24.40
N THR A 324 -9.92 26.71 23.71
CA THR A 324 -9.18 26.41 22.48
C THR A 324 -7.69 26.50 22.76
N HIS A 325 -7.01 25.37 22.75
CA HIS A 325 -5.56 25.27 22.90
C HIS A 325 -4.88 25.33 21.54
N HIS A 326 -4.19 26.42 21.27
CA HIS A 326 -3.42 26.60 20.04
C HIS A 326 -2.01 26.04 20.22
N LEU A 327 -1.74 24.88 19.63
CA LEU A 327 -0.42 24.24 19.69
C LEU A 327 0.61 25.10 18.97
N LYS A 328 1.61 25.56 19.71
CA LYS A 328 2.76 26.30 19.19
C LYS A 328 3.78 25.35 18.57
N GLN A 329 4.65 25.90 17.73
CA GLN A 329 5.88 25.22 17.30
C GLN A 329 6.72 24.81 18.51
N LEU A 330 7.46 23.70 18.40
CA LEU A 330 8.42 23.33 19.44
C LEU A 330 9.51 24.40 19.53
N PRO A 331 9.99 24.75 20.74
CA PRO A 331 11.24 25.48 20.92
C PRO A 331 12.41 24.81 20.18
N ASP A 332 13.40 25.60 19.76
CA ASP A 332 14.54 25.11 18.98
C ASP A 332 15.29 23.96 19.68
N GLU A 333 15.42 23.98 21.01
CA GLU A 333 16.10 22.93 21.79
C GLU A 333 15.29 21.64 21.94
N ASP A 334 13.96 21.71 22.06
CA ASP A 334 13.08 20.53 22.06
C ASP A 334 13.00 19.91 20.66
N CYS A 335 12.97 20.76 19.64
CA CYS A 335 13.03 20.36 18.24
C CYS A 335 14.39 19.73 17.90
N TRP A 336 15.49 20.25 18.47
CA TRP A 336 16.83 19.66 18.40
C TRP A 336 16.88 18.31 19.11
N SER A 337 16.35 18.20 20.32
CA SER A 337 16.31 16.94 21.09
C SER A 337 15.57 15.84 20.33
N LEU A 338 14.40 16.18 19.76
CA LEU A 338 13.63 15.27 18.91
C LEU A 338 14.39 14.88 17.63
N PHE A 339 15.06 15.83 16.97
CA PHE A 339 15.88 15.58 15.79
C PHE A 339 17.07 14.66 16.12
N ALA A 340 17.82 14.98 17.17
CA ALA A 340 19.01 14.27 17.60
C ALA A 340 18.69 12.81 17.95
N LYS A 341 17.59 12.56 18.67
CA LYS A 341 17.10 11.19 18.97
C LYS A 341 16.83 10.34 17.72
N HIS A 342 16.50 10.97 16.58
CA HIS A 342 16.26 10.25 15.32
C HIS A 342 17.50 10.18 14.39
N ALA A 343 18.49 11.06 14.58
CA ALA A 343 19.71 11.11 13.78
C ALA A 343 20.88 10.30 14.38
N PHE A 344 21.01 10.30 15.70
CA PHE A 344 22.08 9.64 16.45
C PHE A 344 21.50 8.49 17.27
N ASP A 345 21.94 7.25 17.02
CA ASP A 345 21.40 6.02 17.62
C ASP A 345 21.81 5.90 19.10
N ASP A 346 21.08 6.57 20.02
CA ASP A 346 21.31 6.66 21.47
C ASP A 346 22.75 7.03 21.90
N SER A 347 23.56 7.47 20.96
CA SER A 347 24.95 7.91 21.14
C SER A 347 24.96 9.43 21.31
N ASN A 348 25.57 9.93 22.40
CA ASN A 348 25.61 11.36 22.72
C ASN A 348 26.03 12.20 21.49
N SER A 349 25.24 13.23 21.17
CA SER A 349 25.57 14.20 20.10
C SER A 349 26.92 14.89 20.33
N GLU A 350 27.33 15.00 21.60
CA GLU A 350 28.63 15.49 22.08
C GLU A 350 29.84 14.82 21.41
N ALA A 351 29.70 13.58 20.91
CA ALA A 351 30.76 12.88 20.18
C ALA A 351 31.01 13.44 18.76
N HIS A 352 30.08 14.23 18.22
CA HIS A 352 30.08 14.70 16.83
C HIS A 352 29.74 16.20 16.70
N LEU A 353 30.50 17.04 17.41
CA LEU A 353 30.33 18.51 17.46
C LEU A 353 30.11 19.21 16.11
N GLU A 354 30.79 18.79 15.04
CA GLU A 354 30.61 19.36 13.69
C GLU A 354 29.23 19.03 13.09
N LEU A 355 28.75 17.79 13.26
CA LEU A 355 27.41 17.39 12.83
C LEU A 355 26.32 18.05 13.68
N GLU A 356 26.58 18.29 14.97
CA GLU A 356 25.67 19.07 15.82
C GLU A 356 25.49 20.51 15.31
N VAL A 357 26.57 21.19 14.91
CA VAL A 357 26.49 22.55 14.35
C VAL A 357 25.63 22.59 13.07
N ILE A 358 25.82 21.65 12.15
CA ILE A 358 25.03 21.58 10.90
C ILE A 358 23.59 21.15 11.22
N GLY A 359 23.41 20.18 12.11
CA GLY A 359 22.12 19.69 12.57
C GLY A 359 21.24 20.77 13.18
N ARG A 360 21.78 21.61 14.06
CA ARG A 360 21.07 22.75 14.63
C ARG A 360 20.66 23.79 13.57
N GLN A 361 21.44 23.94 12.49
CA GLN A 361 21.04 24.77 11.34
C GLN A 361 19.92 24.12 10.51
N ILE A 362 19.93 22.79 10.34
CA ILE A 362 18.84 22.04 9.69
C ILE A 362 17.55 22.14 10.52
N VAL A 363 17.62 22.00 11.85
CA VAL A 363 16.46 22.12 12.75
C VAL A 363 15.83 23.51 12.69
N LYS A 364 16.63 24.58 12.55
CA LYS A 364 16.10 25.93 12.29
C LYS A 364 15.33 26.01 10.96
N LYS A 365 15.76 25.30 9.91
CA LYS A 365 14.98 25.16 8.66
C LYS A 365 13.70 24.33 8.82
N CYS A 366 13.63 23.44 9.81
CA CYS A 366 12.40 22.71 10.19
C CYS A 366 11.34 23.58 10.91
N LYS A 367 11.68 24.80 11.36
CA LYS A 367 10.76 25.78 11.97
C LYS A 367 9.88 25.20 13.09
N GLY A 368 10.48 24.45 14.00
CA GLY A 368 9.80 23.87 15.17
C GLY A 368 8.67 22.88 14.86
N LEU A 369 8.64 22.27 13.66
CA LEU A 369 7.67 21.24 13.29
C LEU A 369 8.19 19.83 13.64
N PRO A 370 7.56 19.11 14.60
CA PRO A 370 8.02 17.78 15.02
C PRO A 370 8.16 16.78 13.87
N LEU A 371 7.18 16.73 12.95
CA LEU A 371 7.23 15.82 11.81
C LEU A 371 8.41 16.13 10.87
N ALA A 372 8.75 17.40 10.67
CA ALA A 372 9.88 17.80 9.83
C ALA A 372 11.22 17.41 10.47
N ALA A 373 11.39 17.70 11.76
CA ALA A 373 12.56 17.32 12.55
C ALA A 373 12.77 15.80 12.58
N LYS A 374 11.71 15.04 12.92
CA LYS A 374 11.71 13.57 12.92
C LYS A 374 12.07 12.98 11.55
N THR A 375 11.51 13.51 10.47
CA THR A 375 11.77 12.96 9.13
C THR A 375 13.20 13.23 8.65
N ILE A 376 13.76 14.42 8.88
CA ILE A 376 15.14 14.72 8.46
C ILE A 376 16.16 14.07 9.39
N GLY A 377 15.89 14.00 10.70
CA GLY A 377 16.71 13.22 11.63
C GLY A 377 16.78 11.75 11.19
N ALA A 378 15.64 11.14 10.90
CA ALA A 378 15.56 9.76 10.40
C ALA A 378 16.22 9.56 9.01
N LEU A 379 16.25 10.58 8.15
CA LEU A 379 17.00 10.56 6.88
C LEU A 379 18.52 10.55 7.12
N LEU A 380 18.98 11.27 8.14
CA LEU A 380 20.38 11.41 8.54
C LEU A 380 20.84 10.33 9.54
N ARG A 381 19.95 9.40 9.90
CA ARG A 381 20.20 8.33 10.87
C ARG A 381 21.45 7.54 10.51
N SER A 382 22.37 7.43 11.48
CA SER A 382 23.65 6.74 11.35
C SER A 382 24.58 7.29 10.23
N LYS A 383 24.35 8.52 9.72
CA LYS A 383 25.23 9.19 8.75
C LYS A 383 26.22 10.11 9.46
N LEU A 384 27.49 9.71 9.49
CA LEU A 384 28.58 10.47 10.11
C LEU A 384 29.37 11.37 9.14
N ASP A 385 28.90 11.52 7.89
CA ASP A 385 29.60 12.27 6.84
C ASP A 385 29.11 13.73 6.80
N VAL A 386 30.00 14.67 7.11
CA VAL A 386 29.73 16.11 7.20
C VAL A 386 29.22 16.68 5.87
N ASP A 387 29.77 16.23 4.74
CA ASP A 387 29.40 16.71 3.41
C ASP A 387 27.96 16.32 3.03
N GLU A 388 27.47 15.18 3.54
CA GLU A 388 26.09 14.75 3.34
C GLU A 388 25.08 15.65 4.06
N TRP A 389 25.42 16.06 5.29
CA TRP A 389 24.59 16.98 6.09
C TRP A 389 24.58 18.38 5.47
N ASP A 390 25.74 18.89 5.06
CA ASP A 390 25.90 20.17 4.38
C ASP A 390 25.11 20.23 3.05
N LYS A 391 25.14 19.15 2.26
CA LYS A 391 24.35 19.00 1.03
C LYS A 391 22.83 19.05 1.29
N ILE A 392 22.35 18.53 2.43
CA ILE A 392 20.94 18.66 2.83
C ILE A 392 20.64 20.09 3.28
N LEU A 393 21.49 20.70 4.09
CA LEU A 393 21.34 22.07 4.58
C LEU A 393 21.25 23.10 3.43
N LYS A 394 22.14 22.97 2.43
CA LYS A 394 22.25 23.87 1.27
C LYS A 394 21.27 23.56 0.13
N SER A 395 20.37 22.59 0.29
CA SER A 395 19.43 22.24 -0.78
C SER A 395 18.38 23.33 -1.04
N GLU A 396 18.26 23.73 -2.31
CA GLU A 396 17.25 24.70 -2.80
C GLU A 396 15.79 24.29 -2.49
N LEU A 397 15.54 23.00 -2.20
CA LEU A 397 14.22 22.50 -1.80
C LEU A 397 13.67 23.16 -0.53
N TRP A 398 14.53 23.72 0.33
CA TRP A 398 14.11 24.47 1.52
C TRP A 398 13.45 25.81 1.21
N ASP A 399 13.82 26.43 0.09
CA ASP A 399 13.45 27.80 -0.27
C ASP A 399 12.27 27.84 -1.26
N LEU A 400 11.80 26.66 -1.71
CA LEU A 400 10.58 26.52 -2.49
C LEU A 400 9.36 26.89 -1.63
N SER A 401 8.61 27.90 -2.10
CA SER A 401 7.29 28.24 -1.57
C SER A 401 6.34 27.04 -1.59
N THR A 402 5.35 27.06 -0.69
CA THR A 402 4.23 26.11 -0.67
C THR A 402 3.18 26.43 -1.76
N ASP A 403 3.63 26.85 -2.94
CA ASP A 403 2.72 27.20 -4.03
C ASP A 403 2.12 25.93 -4.64
N GLY A 404 0.80 25.78 -4.43
CA GLY A 404 -0.01 24.71 -5.01
C GLY A 404 -0.18 23.44 -4.15
N GLY A 405 0.44 23.32 -2.97
CA GLY A 405 0.21 22.16 -2.11
C GLY A 405 0.89 22.20 -0.74
N ASN A 406 0.18 21.72 0.29
CA ASN A 406 0.56 21.69 1.72
C ASN A 406 1.76 20.77 2.07
N ILE A 407 2.62 20.44 1.12
CA ILE A 407 3.71 19.48 1.29
C ILE A 407 4.92 20.19 1.90
N LEU A 408 5.30 19.75 3.10
CA LEU A 408 6.47 20.29 3.81
C LEU A 408 7.78 20.07 3.02
N PRO A 409 8.66 21.08 2.88
CA PRO A 409 9.99 20.94 2.27
C PRO A 409 10.82 19.77 2.83
N ALA A 410 10.73 19.53 4.14
CA ALA A 410 11.39 18.41 4.81
C ALA A 410 10.94 17.03 4.28
N LEU A 411 9.65 16.87 3.96
CA LEU A 411 9.14 15.62 3.39
C LEU A 411 9.61 15.46 1.93
N ARG A 412 9.65 16.56 1.14
CA ARG A 412 10.23 16.55 -0.22
C ARG A 412 11.70 16.12 -0.22
N LEU A 413 12.49 16.58 0.76
CA LEU A 413 13.88 16.19 0.95
C LEU A 413 14.03 14.71 1.30
N SER A 414 13.24 14.19 2.24
CA SER A 414 13.23 12.75 2.59
C SER A 414 12.92 11.86 1.39
N TYR A 415 11.96 12.26 0.55
CA TYR A 415 11.66 11.59 -0.71
C TYR A 415 12.77 11.74 -1.77
N LYS A 416 13.37 12.93 -1.94
CA LYS A 416 14.48 13.16 -2.89
C LYS A 416 15.59 12.13 -2.64
N TYR A 417 15.97 11.96 -1.38
CA TYR A 417 17.02 11.07 -0.90
C TYR A 417 16.55 9.64 -0.58
N LEU A 418 15.36 9.24 -1.04
CA LEU A 418 14.89 7.86 -1.00
C LEU A 418 15.57 7.04 -2.13
N PRO A 419 16.02 5.80 -1.88
CA PRO A 419 16.54 4.92 -2.93
C PRO A 419 15.57 4.79 -4.11
N SER A 420 16.09 4.79 -5.33
CA SER A 420 15.27 4.79 -6.55
C SER A 420 14.18 3.68 -6.60
N PRO A 421 14.44 2.41 -6.21
CA PRO A 421 13.38 1.38 -6.18
C PRO A 421 12.27 1.66 -5.16
N LEU A 422 12.61 2.34 -4.06
CA LEU A 422 11.68 2.72 -3.01
C LEU A 422 10.78 3.90 -3.39
N LYS A 423 11.23 4.79 -4.28
CA LYS A 423 10.40 5.88 -4.81
C LYS A 423 9.14 5.37 -5.51
N GLN A 424 9.22 4.23 -6.20
CA GLN A 424 8.06 3.56 -6.83
C GLN A 424 7.12 2.96 -5.79
N CYS A 425 7.69 2.21 -4.85
CA CYS A 425 6.96 1.59 -3.75
C CYS A 425 6.19 2.64 -2.93
N PHE A 426 6.83 3.77 -2.65
CA PHE A 426 6.25 4.94 -1.97
C PHE A 426 5.17 5.63 -2.79
N ALA A 427 5.41 5.94 -4.07
CA ALA A 427 4.40 6.58 -4.92
C ALA A 427 3.15 5.72 -5.07
N TYR A 428 3.32 4.39 -5.20
CA TYR A 428 2.21 3.44 -5.27
C TYR A 428 1.31 3.50 -4.02
N CYS A 429 1.84 3.87 -2.85
CA CYS A 429 1.04 4.04 -1.65
C CYS A 429 0.01 5.18 -1.76
N SER A 430 0.08 6.06 -2.76
CA SER A 430 -0.94 7.08 -3.00
C SER A 430 -2.31 6.53 -3.36
N ILE A 431 -2.42 5.23 -3.72
CA ILE A 431 -3.72 4.56 -3.91
C ILE A 431 -4.44 4.34 -2.58
N PHE A 432 -3.76 4.42 -1.44
CA PHE A 432 -4.42 4.30 -0.14
C PHE A 432 -4.99 5.65 0.31
N PRO A 433 -6.19 5.67 0.91
CA PRO A 433 -6.73 6.86 1.54
C PRO A 433 -5.88 7.34 2.72
N LYS A 434 -6.10 8.59 3.12
CA LYS A 434 -5.65 9.12 4.42
C LYS A 434 -6.18 8.24 5.55
N ASP A 435 -5.39 8.08 6.60
CA ASP A 435 -5.63 7.20 7.74
C ASP A 435 -5.93 5.72 7.43
N TYR A 436 -5.75 5.28 6.18
CA TYR A 436 -6.02 3.90 5.81
C TYR A 436 -5.03 2.96 6.46
N ILE A 437 -5.56 1.98 7.19
CA ILE A 437 -4.76 0.97 7.88
C ILE A 437 -4.26 -0.06 6.85
N VAL A 438 -2.98 0.06 6.49
CA VAL A 438 -2.27 -0.83 5.58
C VAL A 438 -1.66 -2.00 6.36
N ARG A 439 -1.89 -3.22 5.90
CA ARG A 439 -1.14 -4.41 6.33
C ARG A 439 0.16 -4.54 5.54
N LYS A 440 1.29 -4.74 6.24
CA LYS A 440 2.61 -4.92 5.62
C LYS A 440 2.58 -5.96 4.50
N ASP A 441 2.18 -7.19 4.83
CA ASP A 441 2.23 -8.34 3.91
C ASP A 441 1.39 -8.09 2.65
N GLN A 442 0.24 -7.42 2.78
CA GLN A 442 -0.59 -7.05 1.64
C GLN A 442 0.14 -6.07 0.73
N LEU A 443 0.78 -5.03 1.28
CA LEU A 443 1.50 -4.04 0.48
C LEU A 443 2.72 -4.65 -0.22
N VAL A 444 3.46 -5.53 0.44
CA VAL A 444 4.57 -6.28 -0.16
C VAL A 444 4.10 -7.15 -1.34
N LEU A 445 2.98 -7.87 -1.19
CA LEU A 445 2.39 -8.66 -2.28
C LEU A 445 1.91 -7.80 -3.46
N LEU A 446 1.45 -6.57 -3.21
CA LEU A 446 1.08 -5.61 -4.25
C LEU A 446 2.30 -5.07 -5.01
N TRP A 447 3.37 -4.68 -4.30
CA TRP A 447 4.63 -4.25 -4.93
C TRP A 447 5.30 -5.37 -5.73
N MET A 448 5.24 -6.61 -5.25
CA MET A 448 5.70 -7.80 -5.97
C MET A 448 4.92 -8.00 -7.28
N ALA A 449 3.59 -7.86 -7.22
CA ALA A 449 2.72 -7.99 -8.39
C ALA A 449 2.94 -6.87 -9.42
N GLU A 450 3.11 -5.62 -9.00
CA GLU A 450 3.48 -4.56 -9.94
C GLU A 450 4.89 -4.76 -10.52
N GLY A 451 5.81 -5.39 -9.76
CA GLY A 451 7.17 -5.70 -10.21
C GLY A 451 8.22 -4.70 -9.72
N PHE A 452 7.96 -3.95 -8.65
CA PHE A 452 8.88 -2.96 -8.09
C PHE A 452 10.05 -3.56 -7.30
N LEU A 453 9.96 -4.85 -6.94
CA LEU A 453 10.93 -5.54 -6.09
C LEU A 453 12.07 -6.11 -6.94
N GLN A 454 13.27 -5.53 -6.80
CA GLN A 454 14.45 -5.94 -7.55
C GLN A 454 15.06 -7.18 -6.91
N GLN A 455 14.97 -8.34 -7.60
CA GLN A 455 15.46 -9.60 -7.05
C GLN A 455 16.99 -9.71 -7.12
N TYR A 456 17.64 -9.68 -5.95
CA TYR A 456 19.06 -10.01 -5.81
C TYR A 456 19.26 -11.53 -5.68
N LYS A 457 20.42 -12.05 -6.09
CA LYS A 457 20.70 -13.50 -6.17
C LYS A 457 20.52 -14.29 -4.85
N ASN A 458 20.51 -13.62 -3.71
CA ASN A 458 20.55 -14.24 -2.38
C ASN A 458 19.31 -13.96 -1.50
N LYS A 459 18.31 -13.22 -1.99
CA LYS A 459 17.09 -12.88 -1.23
C LYS A 459 15.84 -13.23 -2.06
N THR A 460 14.72 -13.58 -1.40
CA THR A 460 13.42 -13.72 -2.08
C THR A 460 12.77 -12.36 -2.33
N MET A 461 11.72 -12.31 -3.16
CA MET A 461 11.01 -11.05 -3.40
C MET A 461 10.27 -10.55 -2.15
N GLU A 462 9.77 -11.45 -1.32
CA GLU A 462 9.13 -11.14 -0.04
C GLU A 462 10.14 -10.51 0.93
N GLU A 463 11.35 -11.08 1.03
CA GLU A 463 12.44 -10.57 1.86
C GLU A 463 12.85 -9.15 1.41
N VAL A 464 13.04 -8.94 0.10
CA VAL A 464 13.31 -7.60 -0.47
C VAL A 464 12.16 -6.61 -0.22
N GLY A 465 10.92 -7.07 -0.34
CA GLY A 465 9.73 -6.24 -0.09
C GLY A 465 9.58 -5.83 1.37
N ASP A 466 9.88 -6.73 2.30
CA ASP A 466 9.92 -6.45 3.74
C ASP A 466 11.03 -5.43 4.08
N GLU A 467 12.23 -5.60 3.53
CA GLU A 467 13.33 -4.64 3.68
C GLU A 467 12.97 -3.26 3.11
N TYR A 468 12.27 -3.25 1.98
CA TYR A 468 11.78 -2.02 1.37
C TYR A 468 10.74 -1.32 2.27
N PHE A 469 9.78 -2.08 2.80
CA PHE A 469 8.77 -1.55 3.72
C PHE A 469 9.43 -0.99 5.00
N LEU A 470 10.36 -1.75 5.59
CA LEU A 470 11.11 -1.34 6.78
C LEU A 470 11.95 -0.08 6.52
N ASN A 471 12.45 0.14 5.31
CA ASN A 471 13.12 1.41 4.97
C ASN A 471 12.16 2.61 5.03
N LEU A 472 10.94 2.47 4.49
CA LEU A 472 9.93 3.54 4.57
C LEU A 472 9.48 3.81 6.02
N VAL A 473 9.33 2.77 6.84
CA VAL A 473 9.06 2.91 8.28
C VAL A 473 10.23 3.59 8.99
N SER A 474 11.48 3.19 8.72
CA SER A 474 12.67 3.78 9.35
C SER A 474 12.81 5.28 9.08
N ARG A 475 12.33 5.76 7.93
CA ARG A 475 12.28 7.17 7.52
C ARG A 475 11.06 7.93 8.05
N SER A 476 10.26 7.32 8.94
CA SER A 476 9.01 7.86 9.48
C SER A 476 7.93 8.18 8.43
N LEU A 477 8.00 7.55 7.24
CA LEU A 477 6.99 7.70 6.18
C LEU A 477 5.75 6.81 6.43
N PHE A 478 5.91 5.75 7.23
CA PHE A 478 4.84 4.97 7.82
C PHE A 478 4.95 4.99 9.34
N GLN A 479 3.81 4.96 10.02
CA GLN A 479 3.70 4.83 11.47
C GLN A 479 2.97 3.53 11.80
N GLN A 480 3.35 2.85 12.88
CA GLN A 480 2.70 1.61 13.31
C GLN A 480 1.43 1.94 14.11
N SER A 481 0.36 1.15 13.92
CA SER A 481 -0.87 1.32 14.69
C SER A 481 -0.66 0.94 16.15
N SER A 482 -1.24 1.70 17.07
CA SER A 482 -1.24 1.39 18.51
C SER A 482 -2.01 0.11 18.85
N SER A 483 -2.94 -0.32 17.98
CA SER A 483 -3.82 -1.45 18.23
C SER A 483 -3.29 -2.83 17.80
N ASP A 484 -2.38 -2.88 16.82
CA ASP A 484 -1.88 -4.13 16.23
C ASP A 484 -0.54 -3.91 15.52
N LYS A 485 0.45 -4.74 15.84
CA LYS A 485 1.82 -4.67 15.28
C LYS A 485 1.90 -4.95 13.78
N SER A 486 0.90 -5.60 13.18
CA SER A 486 0.83 -5.90 11.74
C SER A 486 0.26 -4.74 10.89
N HIS A 487 -0.31 -3.73 11.54
CA HIS A 487 -1.05 -2.63 10.93
C HIS A 487 -0.25 -1.32 10.97
N PHE A 488 -0.23 -0.60 9.84
CA PHE A 488 0.52 0.63 9.66
C PHE A 488 -0.35 1.70 8.98
N ILE A 489 -0.07 2.96 9.28
CA ILE A 489 -0.79 4.13 8.74
C ILE A 489 0.23 5.08 8.12
N MET A 490 -0.11 5.66 6.96
CA MET A 490 0.65 6.73 6.34
C MET A 490 0.04 8.07 6.77
N HIS A 491 0.80 8.91 7.49
CA HIS A 491 0.37 10.23 7.92
C HIS A 491 0.00 11.10 6.70
N ASP A 492 -1.08 11.88 6.78
CA ASP A 492 -1.62 12.71 5.69
C ASP A 492 -0.62 13.47 4.83
N LEU A 493 0.25 14.28 5.43
CA LEU A 493 1.26 15.05 4.71
C LEU A 493 2.23 14.17 3.89
N VAL A 494 2.41 12.90 4.30
CA VAL A 494 3.15 11.88 3.56
C VAL A 494 2.28 11.25 2.46
N ASN A 495 0.99 11.02 2.71
CA ASN A 495 0.02 10.59 1.70
C ASN A 495 -0.14 11.62 0.58
N ASP A 496 -0.19 12.91 0.93
CA ASP A 496 -0.27 14.03 -0.02
C ASP A 496 1.03 14.20 -0.82
N LEU A 497 2.19 13.90 -0.22
CA LEU A 497 3.45 13.77 -0.96
C LEU A 497 3.43 12.56 -1.91
N ALA A 498 2.95 11.40 -1.49
CA ALA A 498 2.82 10.22 -2.36
C ALA A 498 1.89 10.51 -3.55
N LYS A 499 0.74 11.17 -3.33
CA LYS A 499 -0.15 11.66 -4.40
C LYS A 499 0.56 12.62 -5.35
N PHE A 500 1.30 13.60 -4.85
CA PHE A 500 2.04 14.55 -5.68
C PHE A 500 3.09 13.85 -6.56
N VAL A 501 3.85 12.90 -6.00
CA VAL A 501 4.84 12.12 -6.74
C VAL A 501 4.19 11.22 -7.80
N SER A 502 3.09 10.54 -7.42
CA SER A 502 2.37 9.66 -8.35
C SER A 502 1.60 10.43 -9.44
N GLY A 503 1.23 11.68 -9.20
CA GLY A 503 0.50 12.53 -10.14
C GLY A 503 -0.72 11.84 -10.74
N GLN A 504 -0.90 12.00 -12.06
CA GLN A 504 -2.01 11.43 -12.83
C GLN A 504 -1.92 9.90 -13.09
N PHE A 505 -0.93 9.20 -12.52
CA PHE A 505 -0.78 7.75 -12.71
C PHE A 505 -1.52 6.91 -11.67
N SER A 506 -1.90 7.51 -10.54
CA SER A 506 -2.73 6.88 -9.51
C SER A 506 -4.01 7.68 -9.31
N PHE A 507 -5.14 6.98 -9.23
CA PHE A 507 -6.45 7.57 -9.00
C PHE A 507 -7.18 6.84 -7.86
N ARG A 508 -7.91 7.58 -7.04
CA ARG A 508 -8.79 7.03 -6.01
C ARG A 508 -10.21 7.43 -6.37
N LEU A 509 -11.08 6.45 -6.55
CA LEU A 509 -12.48 6.69 -6.88
C LEU A 509 -13.29 6.81 -5.60
N GLU A 510 -13.69 8.04 -5.31
CA GLU A 510 -14.41 8.47 -4.11
C GLU A 510 -15.84 8.92 -4.54
N GLY A 511 -16.87 8.48 -3.81
CA GLY A 511 -18.28 8.78 -4.13
C GLY A 511 -18.88 8.09 -5.37
N ASP A 512 -20.06 8.58 -5.79
CA ASP A 512 -20.76 8.23 -7.05
C ASP A 512 -20.51 9.26 -8.17
N TYR A 513 -19.74 10.32 -7.89
CA TYR A 513 -19.38 11.38 -8.84
C TYR A 513 -17.89 11.27 -9.19
N SER A 514 -17.57 10.72 -10.37
CA SER A 514 -16.19 10.66 -10.84
C SER A 514 -15.70 12.03 -11.29
N HIS A 515 -14.57 12.48 -10.73
CA HIS A 515 -13.67 13.37 -11.45
C HIS A 515 -13.10 12.63 -12.67
N GLU A 516 -12.82 13.34 -13.77
CA GLU A 516 -12.43 12.73 -15.05
C GLU A 516 -11.20 11.81 -14.91
N LEU A 517 -11.42 10.51 -15.07
CA LEU A 517 -10.34 9.52 -15.06
C LEU A 517 -9.41 9.73 -16.27
N VAL A 518 -8.19 10.19 -15.99
CA VAL A 518 -7.20 10.48 -17.03
C VAL A 518 -6.72 9.16 -17.68
N ASN A 519 -6.60 9.14 -19.00
CA ASN A 519 -6.17 7.97 -19.79
C ASN A 519 -4.76 7.42 -19.39
N LYS A 520 -3.94 8.23 -18.71
CA LYS A 520 -2.63 7.86 -18.18
C LYS A 520 -2.69 7.08 -16.86
N THR A 521 -3.87 6.95 -16.22
CA THR A 521 -4.02 6.24 -14.94
C THR A 521 -3.60 4.78 -15.07
N ARG A 522 -2.62 4.36 -14.27
CA ARG A 522 -2.14 2.98 -14.18
C ARG A 522 -2.62 2.28 -12.92
N HIS A 523 -2.85 3.00 -11.82
CA HIS A 523 -3.28 2.39 -10.57
C HIS A 523 -4.57 3.03 -10.07
N LEU A 524 -5.60 2.21 -9.82
CA LEU A 524 -6.87 2.67 -9.28
C LEU A 524 -7.29 1.86 -8.06
N SER A 525 -7.67 2.58 -7.02
CA SER A 525 -8.36 2.04 -5.85
C SER A 525 -9.72 2.70 -5.69
N TYR A 526 -10.61 2.05 -4.93
CA TYR A 526 -11.91 2.60 -4.61
C TYR A 526 -12.44 1.98 -3.31
N PHE A 527 -13.17 2.77 -2.53
CA PHE A 527 -13.97 2.20 -1.44
C PHE A 527 -15.21 1.51 -2.01
N LYS A 528 -15.47 0.28 -1.56
CA LYS A 528 -16.71 -0.43 -1.90
C LYS A 528 -17.90 0.30 -1.27
N THR A 529 -18.92 0.59 -2.06
CA THR A 529 -20.23 0.96 -1.52
C THR A 529 -21.10 -0.29 -1.44
N ARG A 530 -22.19 -0.23 -0.66
CA ARG A 530 -23.13 -1.34 -0.54
C ARG A 530 -23.59 -1.88 -1.91
N PHE A 531 -23.77 -1.02 -2.90
CA PHE A 531 -24.10 -1.39 -4.28
C PHE A 531 -23.18 -0.68 -5.27
N ASP A 532 -22.08 -1.33 -5.65
CA ASP A 532 -21.16 -0.83 -6.66
C ASP A 532 -21.76 -1.03 -8.07
N SER A 533 -22.53 -0.02 -8.51
CA SER A 533 -23.26 0.01 -9.77
C SER A 533 -22.36 0.24 -10.99
N SER A 534 -22.89 0.07 -12.22
CA SER A 534 -22.08 0.29 -13.43
C SER A 534 -21.72 1.76 -13.68
N LYS A 535 -22.48 2.73 -13.14
CA LYS A 535 -22.21 4.16 -13.31
C LYS A 535 -20.88 4.56 -12.68
N LYS A 536 -20.62 4.07 -11.47
CA LYS A 536 -19.37 4.25 -10.72
C LYS A 536 -18.12 3.84 -11.51
N PHE A 537 -18.27 2.91 -12.46
CA PHE A 537 -17.17 2.35 -13.25
C PHE A 537 -17.21 2.76 -14.73
N GLU A 538 -18.04 3.74 -15.11
CA GLU A 538 -18.24 4.13 -16.51
C GLU A 538 -16.97 4.75 -17.13
N ASP A 539 -16.16 5.45 -16.36
CA ASP A 539 -14.88 5.98 -16.82
C ASP A 539 -13.79 4.91 -17.01
N LEU A 540 -13.90 3.74 -16.37
CA LEU A 540 -12.92 2.65 -16.54
C LEU A 540 -12.86 2.11 -17.98
N TYR A 541 -13.91 2.31 -18.78
CA TYR A 541 -13.90 1.97 -20.22
C TYR A 541 -12.87 2.79 -21.02
N LYS A 542 -12.47 3.97 -20.50
CA LYS A 542 -11.40 4.82 -21.06
C LYS A 542 -10.01 4.31 -20.64
N ALA A 543 -9.84 3.90 -19.37
CA ALA A 543 -8.57 3.50 -18.77
C ALA A 543 -8.09 2.07 -19.13
N LYS A 544 -7.94 1.77 -20.43
CA LYS A 544 -7.48 0.46 -20.94
C LYS A 544 -6.06 0.06 -20.50
N ARG A 545 -5.29 1.04 -20.02
CA ARG A 545 -3.89 0.95 -19.56
C ARG A 545 -3.75 0.64 -18.07
N LEU A 546 -4.87 0.39 -17.37
CA LEU A 546 -4.89 0.13 -15.93
C LEU A 546 -4.16 -1.18 -15.57
N ARG A 547 -3.32 -1.09 -14.53
CA ARG A 547 -2.51 -2.16 -13.93
C ARG A 547 -3.03 -2.59 -12.55
N THR A 548 -3.45 -1.64 -11.71
CA THR A 548 -4.12 -1.92 -10.42
C THR A 548 -5.61 -1.63 -10.50
N PHE A 549 -6.44 -2.59 -10.10
CA PHE A 549 -7.84 -2.37 -9.73
C PHE A 549 -8.11 -2.96 -8.33
N LEU A 550 -8.04 -2.10 -7.31
CA LEU A 550 -8.02 -2.48 -5.91
C LEU A 550 -9.30 -2.03 -5.18
N SER A 551 -10.22 -2.96 -4.93
CA SER A 551 -11.30 -2.71 -3.96
C SER A 551 -10.74 -2.60 -2.54
N LEU A 552 -11.05 -1.50 -1.87
CA LEU A 552 -10.75 -1.25 -0.47
C LEU A 552 -11.99 -1.48 0.39
N THR A 553 -11.76 -2.06 1.56
CA THR A 553 -12.76 -2.23 2.62
C THR A 553 -12.38 -1.30 3.75
N LEU A 554 -13.35 -0.56 4.31
CA LEU A 554 -13.14 0.14 5.57
C LEU A 554 -12.94 -0.90 6.69
N PRO A 555 -11.98 -0.72 7.61
CA PRO A 555 -11.85 -1.59 8.78
C PRO A 555 -13.20 -1.73 9.50
N ARG A 556 -13.60 -2.97 9.80
CA ARG A 556 -14.83 -3.33 10.54
C ARG A 556 -16.19 -3.15 9.83
N SER A 557 -16.25 -2.94 8.51
CA SER A 557 -17.55 -2.99 7.81
C SER A 557 -18.14 -4.42 7.81
N SER A 558 -19.18 -4.67 8.60
CA SER A 558 -20.03 -5.87 8.50
C SER A 558 -20.95 -5.87 7.26
N GLU A 559 -20.84 -4.83 6.44
CA GLU A 559 -21.73 -4.60 5.31
C GLU A 559 -21.58 -5.64 4.20
N THR A 560 -22.73 -6.11 3.73
CA THR A 560 -22.83 -6.98 2.56
C THR A 560 -22.69 -6.14 1.30
N PHE A 561 -21.52 -6.22 0.64
CA PHE A 561 -21.25 -5.50 -0.61
C PHE A 561 -21.74 -6.28 -1.84
N TYR A 562 -22.30 -5.57 -2.81
CA TYR A 562 -22.82 -6.12 -4.07
C TYR A 562 -22.12 -5.47 -5.27
N LEU A 563 -21.58 -6.28 -6.18
CA LEU A 563 -20.92 -5.83 -7.41
C LEU A 563 -21.83 -6.06 -8.64
N THR A 564 -21.85 -5.10 -9.57
CA THR A 564 -22.52 -5.29 -10.87
C THR A 564 -21.83 -6.34 -11.75
N LYS A 565 -22.61 -7.28 -12.32
CA LYS A 565 -22.10 -8.27 -13.29
C LYS A 565 -21.53 -7.62 -14.56
N LYS A 566 -21.94 -6.39 -14.91
CA LYS A 566 -21.33 -5.66 -16.05
C LYS A 566 -19.83 -5.43 -15.85
N LEU A 567 -19.38 -5.19 -14.61
CA LEU A 567 -17.94 -5.01 -14.37
C LEU A 567 -17.17 -6.30 -14.65
N THR A 568 -17.65 -7.44 -14.14
CA THR A 568 -16.93 -8.71 -14.31
C THR A 568 -16.99 -9.26 -15.74
N HIS A 569 -18.14 -9.15 -16.41
CA HIS A 569 -18.36 -9.73 -17.74
C HIS A 569 -17.95 -8.80 -18.89
N ASP A 570 -18.13 -7.48 -18.78
CA ASP A 570 -17.95 -6.53 -19.90
C ASP A 570 -16.66 -5.72 -19.76
N LEU A 571 -16.40 -5.17 -18.56
CA LEU A 571 -15.27 -4.25 -18.31
C LEU A 571 -13.93 -4.97 -18.10
N LEU A 572 -13.82 -5.89 -17.13
CA LEU A 572 -12.55 -6.59 -16.82
C LEU A 572 -11.84 -7.19 -18.06
N PRO A 573 -12.53 -7.78 -19.06
CA PRO A 573 -11.88 -8.32 -20.26
C PRO A 573 -11.20 -7.28 -21.15
N MET A 574 -11.51 -5.99 -20.98
CA MET A 574 -10.87 -4.88 -21.69
C MET A 574 -9.56 -4.42 -21.03
N LEU A 575 -9.41 -4.63 -19.72
CA LEU A 575 -8.26 -4.21 -18.91
C LEU A 575 -7.08 -5.18 -19.10
N ARG A 576 -6.52 -5.23 -20.30
CA ARG A 576 -5.49 -6.23 -20.66
C ARG A 576 -4.20 -6.09 -19.85
N CYS A 577 -3.81 -4.85 -19.51
CA CYS A 577 -2.59 -4.51 -18.77
C CYS A 577 -2.67 -4.83 -17.25
N LEU A 578 -3.80 -5.34 -16.77
CA LEU A 578 -4.06 -5.47 -15.33
C LEU A 578 -3.14 -6.53 -14.67
N ARG A 579 -2.41 -6.10 -13.64
CA ARG A 579 -1.46 -6.89 -12.82
C ARG A 579 -2.05 -7.24 -11.46
N VAL A 580 -2.82 -6.32 -10.87
CA VAL A 580 -3.48 -6.47 -9.57
C VAL A 580 -5.00 -6.34 -9.75
N LEU A 581 -5.73 -7.38 -9.32
CA LEU A 581 -7.19 -7.39 -9.23
C LEU A 581 -7.64 -7.82 -7.82
N SER A 582 -8.41 -6.97 -7.14
CA SER A 582 -9.06 -7.31 -5.88
C SER A 582 -10.56 -7.09 -5.97
N LEU A 583 -11.35 -8.14 -5.79
CA LEU A 583 -12.82 -8.15 -5.73
C LEU A 583 -13.32 -8.80 -4.43
N SER A 584 -12.57 -8.64 -3.34
CA SER A 584 -12.85 -9.30 -2.06
C SER A 584 -14.06 -8.75 -1.32
N HIS A 585 -14.76 -9.63 -0.60
CA HIS A 585 -16.00 -9.41 0.17
C HIS A 585 -17.23 -9.02 -0.65
N TYR A 586 -17.27 -9.27 -1.97
CA TYR A 586 -18.52 -9.16 -2.74
C TYR A 586 -19.38 -10.42 -2.59
N SER A 587 -20.49 -10.30 -1.87
CA SER A 587 -21.34 -11.42 -1.48
C SER A 587 -22.09 -12.06 -2.65
N ASN A 588 -22.40 -11.28 -3.69
CA ASN A 588 -23.13 -11.73 -4.87
C ASN A 588 -22.22 -12.28 -5.98
N MET A 589 -20.90 -12.29 -5.78
CA MET A 589 -19.94 -12.83 -6.73
C MET A 589 -19.90 -14.37 -6.62
N THR A 590 -20.87 -15.03 -7.27
CA THR A 590 -21.00 -16.49 -7.29
C THR A 590 -20.10 -17.19 -8.31
N ASP A 591 -19.63 -16.44 -9.30
CA ASP A 591 -18.92 -16.91 -10.49
C ASP A 591 -17.90 -15.86 -10.95
N LEU A 592 -16.73 -16.32 -11.37
CA LEU A 592 -15.72 -15.53 -12.07
C LEU A 592 -15.75 -15.94 -13.55
N PRO A 593 -15.91 -15.01 -14.51
CA PRO A 593 -16.10 -15.37 -15.91
C PRO A 593 -14.82 -15.88 -16.58
N ASP A 594 -14.97 -16.77 -17.57
CA ASP A 594 -13.87 -17.35 -18.36
C ASP A 594 -12.98 -16.30 -19.04
N SER A 595 -13.47 -15.07 -19.19
CA SER A 595 -12.72 -13.93 -19.69
C SER A 595 -11.52 -13.54 -18.84
N ILE A 596 -11.43 -13.96 -17.57
CA ILE A 596 -10.26 -13.70 -16.70
C ILE A 596 -8.94 -14.18 -17.35
N GLY A 597 -8.97 -15.32 -18.05
CA GLY A 597 -7.82 -15.86 -18.78
C GLY A 597 -7.36 -15.04 -20.00
N LYS A 598 -8.01 -13.90 -20.29
CA LYS A 598 -7.54 -12.89 -21.26
C LYS A 598 -6.55 -11.89 -20.63
N ILE A 599 -6.58 -11.71 -19.30
CA ILE A 599 -5.78 -10.74 -18.55
C ILE A 599 -4.41 -11.36 -18.23
N LYS A 600 -3.58 -11.58 -19.27
CA LYS A 600 -2.34 -12.38 -19.16
C LYS A 600 -1.30 -11.78 -18.20
N HIS A 601 -1.35 -10.48 -17.96
CA HIS A 601 -0.44 -9.76 -17.05
C HIS A 601 -0.80 -9.91 -15.57
N LEU A 602 -1.92 -10.57 -15.25
CA LEU A 602 -2.39 -10.68 -13.87
C LEU A 602 -1.40 -11.49 -13.02
N ARG A 603 -0.92 -10.85 -11.95
CA ARG A 603 0.05 -11.39 -10.98
C ARG A 603 -0.57 -11.51 -9.59
N TYR A 604 -1.56 -10.68 -9.25
CA TYR A 604 -2.31 -10.75 -7.99
C TYR A 604 -3.81 -10.80 -8.25
N LEU A 605 -4.47 -11.84 -7.73
CA LEU A 605 -5.91 -11.99 -7.73
C LEU A 605 -6.43 -12.25 -6.31
N ASN A 606 -7.28 -11.37 -5.81
CA ASN A 606 -7.93 -11.50 -4.52
C ASN A 606 -9.46 -11.59 -4.67
N LEU A 607 -10.02 -12.74 -4.31
CA LEU A 607 -11.45 -13.03 -4.29
C LEU A 607 -11.92 -13.41 -2.88
N SER A 608 -11.11 -13.18 -1.84
CA SER A 608 -11.43 -13.58 -0.46
C SER A 608 -12.81 -13.08 -0.01
N PHE A 609 -13.50 -13.89 0.79
CA PHE A 609 -14.85 -13.64 1.31
C PHE A 609 -15.92 -13.39 0.23
N THR A 610 -15.75 -13.94 -0.98
CA THR A 610 -16.81 -13.99 -2.01
C THR A 610 -17.58 -15.31 -1.97
N ALA A 611 -18.78 -15.34 -2.54
CA ALA A 611 -19.60 -16.56 -2.66
C ALA A 611 -19.21 -17.44 -3.87
N VAL A 612 -17.97 -17.35 -4.36
CA VAL A 612 -17.55 -18.01 -5.60
C VAL A 612 -17.62 -19.53 -5.46
N LYS A 613 -18.35 -20.19 -6.37
CA LYS A 613 -18.60 -21.65 -6.29
C LYS A 613 -17.53 -22.49 -6.98
N ARG A 614 -16.95 -21.95 -8.05
CA ARG A 614 -15.90 -22.53 -8.87
C ARG A 614 -15.07 -21.41 -9.50
N LEU A 615 -13.79 -21.66 -9.71
CA LEU A 615 -12.97 -20.83 -10.59
C LEU A 615 -13.07 -21.36 -12.03
N PRO A 616 -13.02 -20.50 -13.06
CA PRO A 616 -12.99 -20.91 -14.45
C PRO A 616 -11.66 -21.58 -14.79
N ASP A 617 -11.66 -22.65 -15.59
CA ASP A 617 -10.43 -23.32 -16.06
C ASP A 617 -9.50 -22.37 -16.85
N SER A 618 -10.03 -21.26 -17.36
CA SER A 618 -9.23 -20.21 -18.01
C SER A 618 -8.26 -19.51 -17.08
N ILE A 619 -8.42 -19.58 -15.75
CA ILE A 619 -7.46 -19.06 -14.78
C ILE A 619 -6.08 -19.71 -14.94
N CYS A 620 -6.04 -21.00 -15.32
CA CYS A 620 -4.80 -21.75 -15.59
C CYS A 620 -4.00 -21.26 -16.81
N LYS A 621 -4.53 -20.25 -17.55
CA LYS A 621 -3.80 -19.55 -18.62
C LYS A 621 -2.93 -18.41 -18.08
N LEU A 622 -3.13 -18.00 -16.82
CA LEU A 622 -2.43 -16.90 -16.15
C LEU A 622 -1.07 -17.36 -15.60
N CYS A 623 -0.16 -17.74 -16.49
CA CYS A 623 1.18 -18.23 -16.10
C CYS A 623 2.03 -17.21 -15.31
N ASN A 624 1.65 -15.93 -15.28
CA ASN A 624 2.27 -14.89 -14.45
C ASN A 624 1.66 -14.73 -13.05
N LEU A 625 0.57 -15.45 -12.72
CA LEU A 625 -0.10 -15.29 -11.44
C LEU A 625 0.83 -15.71 -10.29
N GLN A 626 1.17 -14.78 -9.40
CA GLN A 626 2.04 -14.95 -8.24
C GLN A 626 1.23 -15.13 -6.95
N THR A 627 0.08 -14.46 -6.84
CA THR A 627 -0.77 -14.47 -5.64
C THR A 627 -2.22 -14.76 -6.01
N LEU A 628 -2.80 -15.79 -5.39
CA LEU A 628 -4.22 -16.12 -5.47
C LEU A 628 -4.80 -16.23 -4.05
N LYS A 629 -5.67 -15.28 -3.69
CA LYS A 629 -6.35 -15.26 -2.39
C LYS A 629 -7.82 -15.65 -2.50
N LEU A 630 -8.18 -16.68 -1.76
CA LEU A 630 -9.49 -17.34 -1.70
C LEU A 630 -9.95 -17.56 -0.23
N LEU A 631 -9.24 -16.98 0.75
CA LEU A 631 -9.63 -16.97 2.18
C LEU A 631 -11.13 -16.69 2.34
N GLY A 632 -11.85 -17.55 3.05
CA GLY A 632 -13.27 -17.35 3.36
C GLY A 632 -14.22 -17.57 2.18
N CYS A 633 -13.76 -18.11 1.05
CA CYS A 633 -14.63 -18.54 -0.06
C CYS A 633 -15.37 -19.84 0.28
N ARG A 634 -16.26 -19.79 1.27
CA ARG A 634 -16.97 -20.96 1.85
C ARG A 634 -17.85 -21.74 0.85
N CYS A 635 -18.16 -21.18 -0.31
CA CYS A 635 -18.91 -21.86 -1.38
C CYS A 635 -18.01 -22.57 -2.41
N LEU A 636 -16.69 -22.38 -2.37
CA LEU A 636 -15.75 -22.94 -3.35
C LEU A 636 -15.55 -24.42 -3.09
N ALA A 637 -16.03 -25.26 -4.01
CA ALA A 637 -16.02 -26.72 -3.84
C ALA A 637 -14.84 -27.43 -4.54
N VAL A 638 -14.34 -26.88 -5.64
CA VAL A 638 -13.31 -27.50 -6.50
C VAL A 638 -12.37 -26.43 -7.07
N LEU A 639 -11.07 -26.71 -7.09
CA LEU A 639 -10.06 -25.95 -7.83
C LEU A 639 -9.88 -26.50 -9.25
N PRO A 640 -9.55 -25.66 -10.25
CA PRO A 640 -9.30 -26.11 -11.62
C PRO A 640 -8.22 -27.18 -11.73
N LYS A 641 -8.40 -28.15 -12.63
CA LYS A 641 -7.50 -29.32 -12.75
C LYS A 641 -6.09 -28.93 -13.19
N ASP A 642 -5.97 -27.89 -14.02
CA ASP A 642 -4.70 -27.43 -14.59
C ASP A 642 -3.98 -26.35 -13.76
N MET A 643 -4.25 -26.27 -12.45
CA MET A 643 -3.57 -25.33 -11.53
C MET A 643 -2.03 -25.43 -11.58
N TRP A 644 -1.49 -26.60 -11.94
CA TRP A 644 -0.05 -26.83 -12.17
C TRP A 644 0.57 -25.92 -13.25
N ARG A 645 -0.23 -25.29 -14.14
CA ARG A 645 0.23 -24.34 -15.16
C ARG A 645 0.58 -22.96 -14.60
N LEU A 646 0.18 -22.64 -13.37
CA LEU A 646 0.47 -21.38 -12.69
C LEU A 646 1.90 -21.36 -12.12
N ILE A 647 2.90 -21.63 -12.95
CA ILE A 647 4.28 -21.92 -12.51
C ILE A 647 4.98 -20.79 -11.72
N ASN A 648 4.49 -19.54 -11.84
CA ASN A 648 4.97 -18.41 -11.05
C ASN A 648 4.20 -18.20 -9.73
N LEU A 649 3.24 -19.05 -9.38
CA LEU A 649 2.43 -18.92 -8.17
C LEU A 649 3.29 -19.12 -6.93
N ARG A 650 3.29 -18.10 -6.07
CA ARG A 650 4.04 -18.02 -4.80
C ARG A 650 3.12 -18.12 -3.60
N HIS A 651 1.90 -17.60 -3.68
CA HIS A 651 0.95 -17.63 -2.56
C HIS A 651 -0.41 -18.13 -3.02
N LEU A 652 -0.87 -19.24 -2.43
CA LEU A 652 -2.21 -19.78 -2.55
C LEU A 652 -2.85 -19.83 -1.16
N ASP A 653 -3.72 -18.88 -0.89
CA ASP A 653 -4.47 -18.78 0.36
C ASP A 653 -5.89 -19.32 0.13
N ILE A 654 -6.15 -20.55 0.60
CA ILE A 654 -7.43 -21.29 0.50
C ILE A 654 -8.00 -21.61 1.89
N SER A 655 -7.65 -20.78 2.87
CA SER A 655 -8.14 -20.88 4.25
C SER A 655 -9.67 -20.67 4.30
N GLU A 656 -10.38 -21.33 5.20
CA GLU A 656 -11.85 -21.24 5.31
C GLU A 656 -12.62 -21.50 3.98
N THR A 657 -12.12 -22.40 3.13
CA THR A 657 -12.83 -22.88 1.92
C THR A 657 -13.46 -24.25 2.15
N SER A 658 -14.49 -24.59 1.37
CA SER A 658 -15.17 -25.91 1.42
C SER A 658 -14.66 -26.89 0.35
N LEU A 659 -13.35 -26.79 0.04
CA LEU A 659 -12.69 -27.68 -0.91
C LEU A 659 -12.68 -29.13 -0.36
N LYS A 660 -12.79 -30.11 -1.25
CA LYS A 660 -12.76 -31.55 -0.89
C LYS A 660 -11.54 -32.31 -1.41
N GLU A 661 -10.79 -31.69 -2.31
CA GLU A 661 -9.62 -32.28 -2.95
C GLU A 661 -8.69 -31.18 -3.46
N MET A 662 -7.38 -31.44 -3.43
CA MET A 662 -6.39 -30.63 -4.15
C MET A 662 -6.37 -31.03 -5.64
N PRO A 663 -6.02 -30.11 -6.56
CA PRO A 663 -5.83 -30.44 -7.97
C PRO A 663 -4.56 -31.28 -8.17
N ILE A 664 -4.59 -32.16 -9.17
CA ILE A 664 -3.50 -33.10 -9.48
C ILE A 664 -2.25 -32.33 -9.95
N GLN A 665 -1.06 -32.81 -9.60
CA GLN A 665 0.23 -32.23 -9.99
C GLN A 665 0.51 -30.83 -9.41
N LEU A 666 -0.15 -30.44 -8.31
CA LEU A 666 0.17 -29.23 -7.54
C LEU A 666 1.66 -29.15 -7.18
N GLY A 667 2.31 -30.28 -6.94
CA GLY A 667 3.76 -30.40 -6.72
C GLY A 667 4.65 -29.94 -7.88
N ARG A 668 4.09 -29.54 -9.03
CA ARG A 668 4.83 -28.83 -10.11
C ARG A 668 5.07 -27.34 -9.79
N LEU A 669 4.32 -26.76 -8.85
CA LEU A 669 4.42 -25.36 -8.44
C LEU A 669 5.64 -25.10 -7.53
N LYS A 670 6.85 -25.31 -8.05
CA LYS A 670 8.12 -25.18 -7.30
C LYS A 670 8.37 -23.80 -6.68
N CYS A 671 7.71 -22.77 -7.23
CA CYS A 671 7.75 -21.40 -6.74
C CYS A 671 6.78 -21.11 -5.59
N LEU A 672 5.98 -22.08 -5.13
CA LEU A 672 4.98 -21.87 -4.08
C LEU A 672 5.65 -21.75 -2.70
N HIS A 673 5.50 -20.58 -2.09
CA HIS A 673 6.00 -20.23 -0.76
C HIS A 673 4.90 -20.29 0.31
N THR A 674 3.64 -19.99 -0.04
CA THR A 674 2.51 -20.09 0.88
C THR A 674 1.44 -21.00 0.31
N LEU A 675 1.06 -22.02 1.07
CA LEU A 675 -0.11 -22.86 0.85
C LEU A 675 -0.77 -23.08 2.20
N THR A 676 -1.91 -22.44 2.45
CA THR A 676 -2.50 -22.44 3.80
C THR A 676 -3.21 -23.76 4.14
N THR A 677 -3.76 -24.46 3.15
CA THR A 677 -4.48 -25.73 3.35
C THR A 677 -4.06 -26.76 2.30
N PHE A 678 -3.93 -28.03 2.68
CA PHE A 678 -3.78 -29.17 1.77
C PHE A 678 -4.74 -30.29 2.18
N ILE A 679 -5.62 -30.72 1.27
CA ILE A 679 -6.69 -31.69 1.55
C ILE A 679 -6.40 -33.03 0.87
N ILE A 680 -6.34 -34.09 1.66
CA ILE A 680 -6.01 -35.43 1.19
C ILE A 680 -7.31 -36.18 0.84
N SER A 681 -7.48 -36.60 -0.42
CA SER A 681 -8.66 -37.33 -0.86
C SER A 681 -8.36 -38.82 -1.10
N LYS A 682 -9.37 -39.67 -0.92
CA LYS A 682 -9.26 -41.12 -1.22
C LYS A 682 -9.24 -41.46 -2.73
N HIS A 683 -9.59 -40.52 -3.61
CA HIS A 683 -10.01 -40.84 -4.99
C HIS A 683 -9.42 -39.94 -6.10
N SER A 684 -8.81 -38.79 -5.79
CA SER A 684 -8.45 -37.77 -6.79
C SER A 684 -7.00 -37.83 -7.31
N GLY A 685 -6.17 -38.75 -6.80
CA GLY A 685 -4.75 -38.87 -7.16
C GLY A 685 -3.82 -37.86 -6.48
N SER A 686 -4.38 -36.86 -5.78
CA SER A 686 -3.64 -35.84 -5.03
C SER A 686 -3.11 -36.40 -3.70
N CYS A 687 -2.05 -37.19 -3.79
CA CYS A 687 -1.38 -37.81 -2.67
C CYS A 687 -0.56 -36.80 -1.84
N ILE A 688 -0.48 -37.00 -0.52
CA ILE A 688 0.34 -36.19 0.40
C ILE A 688 1.82 -36.10 -0.03
N GLY A 689 2.33 -37.12 -0.74
CA GLY A 689 3.68 -37.11 -1.34
C GLY A 689 3.93 -35.99 -2.37
N GLU A 690 2.89 -35.33 -2.90
CA GLU A 690 3.05 -34.12 -3.72
C GLU A 690 3.67 -32.96 -2.93
N LEU A 691 3.40 -32.86 -1.62
CA LEU A 691 4.00 -31.85 -0.74
C LEU A 691 5.53 -31.94 -0.73
N GLY A 692 6.13 -33.11 -0.93
CA GLY A 692 7.58 -33.29 -0.97
C GLY A 692 8.27 -32.45 -2.06
N LYS A 693 7.57 -32.20 -3.17
CA LYS A 693 8.07 -31.40 -4.29
C LYS A 693 8.01 -29.88 -4.02
N LEU A 694 7.23 -29.47 -3.02
CA LEU A 694 7.04 -28.08 -2.60
C LEU A 694 8.02 -27.74 -1.45
N SER A 695 9.32 -27.73 -1.76
CA SER A 695 10.39 -27.48 -0.79
C SER A 695 10.43 -26.04 -0.26
N SER A 696 9.83 -25.10 -0.98
CA SER A 696 9.89 -23.65 -0.72
C SER A 696 8.81 -23.14 0.24
N LEU A 697 7.90 -24.01 0.72
CA LEU A 697 6.79 -23.64 1.60
C LEU A 697 7.27 -23.06 2.93
N ARG A 698 6.59 -21.99 3.37
CA ARG A 698 6.87 -21.19 4.55
C ARG A 698 5.59 -20.86 5.33
N GLY A 699 5.74 -20.50 6.61
CA GLY A 699 4.63 -20.06 7.46
C GLY A 699 3.72 -21.22 7.90
N MET A 700 2.41 -20.96 7.93
CA MET A 700 1.38 -21.93 8.35
C MET A 700 0.94 -22.86 7.21
N LEU A 701 0.86 -24.17 7.49
CA LEU A 701 0.24 -25.18 6.64
C LEU A 701 -0.73 -26.06 7.45
N SER A 702 -2.00 -26.10 7.04
CA SER A 702 -3.00 -27.04 7.56
C SER A 702 -3.16 -28.23 6.62
N ILE A 703 -2.92 -29.46 7.10
CA ILE A 703 -3.16 -30.69 6.36
C ILE A 703 -4.45 -31.33 6.89
N LEU A 704 -5.47 -31.37 6.04
CA LEU A 704 -6.80 -31.88 6.36
C LEU A 704 -6.98 -33.30 5.82
N GLU A 705 -7.93 -34.03 6.44
CA GLU A 705 -8.36 -35.36 6.01
C GLU A 705 -7.24 -36.43 6.11
N LEU A 706 -6.38 -36.35 7.14
CA LEU A 706 -5.22 -37.22 7.31
C LEU A 706 -5.53 -38.72 7.41
N GLN A 707 -6.75 -39.10 7.79
CA GLN A 707 -7.21 -40.50 7.76
C GLN A 707 -7.26 -41.09 6.34
N ASN A 708 -7.09 -40.27 5.29
CA ASN A 708 -7.02 -40.68 3.89
C ASN A 708 -5.59 -41.01 3.41
N VAL A 709 -4.56 -40.90 4.27
CA VAL A 709 -3.18 -41.28 3.93
C VAL A 709 -3.06 -42.81 3.78
N ALA A 710 -2.96 -43.27 2.53
CA ALA A 710 -3.00 -44.71 2.21
C ALA A 710 -1.68 -45.47 2.47
N SER A 711 -0.53 -44.78 2.55
CA SER A 711 0.79 -45.42 2.63
C SER A 711 1.76 -44.66 3.52
N PRO A 712 2.48 -45.33 4.45
CA PRO A 712 3.59 -44.71 5.20
C PRO A 712 4.69 -44.14 4.29
N THR A 713 4.92 -44.77 3.13
CA THR A 713 5.90 -44.29 2.13
C THR A 713 5.49 -42.93 1.56
N ASP A 714 4.20 -42.69 1.37
CA ASP A 714 3.70 -41.41 0.86
C ASP A 714 3.78 -40.31 1.91
N ALA A 715 3.54 -40.62 3.18
CA ALA A 715 3.78 -39.71 4.30
C ALA A 715 5.27 -39.34 4.42
N LEU A 716 6.18 -40.30 4.23
CA LEU A 716 7.62 -40.03 4.16
C LEU A 716 7.98 -39.14 2.96
N ASN A 717 7.38 -39.41 1.79
CA ASN A 717 7.57 -38.62 0.57
C ASN A 717 7.07 -37.17 0.70
N ALA A 718 6.16 -36.86 1.64
CA ALA A 718 5.72 -35.49 1.90
C ALA A 718 6.86 -34.59 2.44
N GLY A 719 7.90 -35.18 3.02
CA GLY A 719 9.13 -34.48 3.41
C GLY A 719 8.94 -33.36 4.42
N LEU A 720 7.89 -33.41 5.25
CA LEU A 720 7.49 -32.30 6.13
C LEU A 720 8.61 -31.86 7.08
N LYS A 721 9.38 -32.82 7.63
CA LYS A 721 10.55 -32.57 8.49
C LYS A 721 11.67 -31.75 7.82
N ASP A 722 11.74 -31.76 6.49
CA ASP A 722 12.81 -31.11 5.72
C ASP A 722 12.43 -29.67 5.30
N LYS A 723 11.19 -29.24 5.60
CA LYS A 723 10.64 -27.91 5.29
C LYS A 723 11.03 -26.87 6.33
N ARG A 724 12.29 -26.43 6.27
CA ARG A 724 12.94 -25.53 7.26
C ARG A 724 12.28 -24.16 7.50
N TYR A 725 11.32 -23.77 6.67
CA TYR A 725 10.65 -22.46 6.74
C TYR A 725 9.19 -22.54 7.17
N LEU A 726 8.63 -23.73 7.42
CA LEU A 726 7.32 -23.84 8.05
C LEU A 726 7.43 -23.42 9.52
N GLU A 727 6.53 -22.55 9.92
CA GLU A 727 6.45 -21.98 11.27
C GLU A 727 5.35 -22.66 12.09
N GLU A 728 4.26 -23.06 11.43
CA GLU A 728 3.11 -23.73 12.04
C GLU A 728 2.61 -24.86 11.13
N LEU A 729 2.31 -26.01 11.72
CA LEU A 729 1.77 -27.19 11.03
C LEU A 729 0.54 -27.68 11.79
N VAL A 730 -0.63 -27.54 11.19
CA VAL A 730 -1.88 -28.10 11.72
C VAL A 730 -2.15 -29.43 11.02
N LEU A 731 -2.46 -30.46 11.81
CA LEU A 731 -2.74 -31.81 11.34
C LEU A 731 -4.15 -32.18 11.79
N GLU A 732 -5.06 -32.33 10.84
CA GLU A 732 -6.49 -32.55 11.11
C GLU A 732 -6.98 -33.89 10.53
N TRP A 733 -7.70 -34.63 11.36
CA TRP A 733 -8.43 -35.85 11.02
C TRP A 733 -9.93 -35.56 11.08
N SER A 734 -10.71 -36.19 10.20
CA SER A 734 -12.17 -36.09 10.25
C SER A 734 -12.72 -36.54 11.61
N ALA A 735 -13.72 -35.83 12.16
CA ALA A 735 -14.32 -36.16 13.45
C ALA A 735 -14.98 -37.56 13.55
N ASP A 736 -15.18 -38.24 12.41
CA ASP A 736 -15.76 -39.59 12.30
C ASP A 736 -14.70 -40.73 12.44
N THR A 737 -13.65 -40.54 13.25
CA THR A 737 -12.61 -41.57 13.55
C THR A 737 -12.73 -42.16 14.94
#